data_AF-A0A9W8U3G3-F1
#
_entry.id   AF-A0A9W8U3G3-F1
#
_cell.length_a   1.000
_cell.length_b   1.000
_cell.length_c   1.000
_cell.angle_alpha   90.00
_cell.angle_beta   90.00
_cell.angle_gamma   90.00
#
_symmetry.space_group_name_H-M   'P 1'
#
loop_
_entity.id
_entity.type
_entity.pdbx_description
1 polymer ?
#
loop_
_entity_poly.entity_id
_entity_poly.type
_entity_poly.pdbx_seq_one_letter_code
_entity_poly.pdbx_strand_id
1 'polypeptide(L)'
;MEGRRHIIQMIIGGMTQYLTAVQGMPKSIEKRLEKRISNFLWKERNHHPVSSSVTQAPISEGGRKILDIAARNEAIDIMALKTYLAFSPKWHQWCLFADALFALKVPQSEKKVDPEVRGNIFLQTWKTHLNKKQSPILKQITDTAKKFNLRIEGIAFSRKIIRDMPIWYHREGAQAIRTMNSTAASHCLKQKHKLRTVGETADMAARSQTEDHTPSSSCKCHDCESIRKDYNCNHPHGCIRQCVKLLETLPPKWNPSAELPEDYQIEPQHTELFNRKEKWTPFDNRITTDGTIADIFRIFTDPQTTTSNILPNLKPPPGELGLRHIIIATDGSCENNGEENARAGAGIFIEKSHPDNRSAKLPKYLAQSNQTGELVGAKLAADTTNPALSLGIETDSRYVLNALKNGQKFENEGFITTSNKSLIASVLTSFRTRTTPTYTKWVKGHDGNERNEGADKLAKEALSKDKASFVNLLQPPNLKVTGAKLTSMTQSLAYKAIMQMKTRKNGTKRKRTELNLMRIQNCVEDRFGYIPTKERFWESIRHKDFDRKTRDFLWMTCHDAYWTGTHWSRPNMPVDLQERAICSHCGVIDDLTHTLTTCEATGQEIIWSLAENLWKRKKSTLAWFKPTLGDILGCSLAKITNPKNGKPVTGENRLWRIIIAESAHLIWTTRCQRVITNEGRHPSKSELQNKWTKMMNDRLELDCRLTNLKLGTKAIPKKLVLRTWKGTLTNEEELPNDWTAKSGGLVGIAVEREEEGFG
;
A
#
# COMPACT_ATOMS: atom_id res chain seq x y z
N MET A 1 -9.27 -22.62 5.57
CA MET A 1 -9.24 -21.60 4.50
C MET A 1 -7.82 -21.30 4.03
N GLU A 2 -6.85 -21.09 4.93
CA GLU A 2 -5.47 -20.72 4.53
C GLU A 2 -4.80 -21.71 3.56
N GLY A 3 -4.91 -23.02 3.80
CA GLY A 3 -4.37 -24.03 2.87
C GLY A 3 -4.99 -23.95 1.48
N ARG A 4 -6.30 -23.64 1.40
CA ARG A 4 -6.99 -23.47 0.12
C ARG A 4 -6.56 -22.23 -0.62
N ARG A 5 -6.31 -21.13 0.10
CA ARG A 5 -5.74 -19.92 -0.49
C ARG A 5 -4.44 -20.24 -1.22
N HIS A 6 -3.55 -21.02 -0.62
CA HIS A 6 -2.30 -21.45 -1.26
C HIS A 6 -2.55 -22.31 -2.50
N ILE A 7 -3.48 -23.28 -2.43
CA ILE A 7 -3.84 -24.12 -3.58
C ILE A 7 -4.44 -23.28 -4.71
N ILE A 8 -5.34 -22.34 -4.41
CA ILE A 8 -5.91 -21.40 -5.40
C ILE A 8 -4.79 -20.63 -6.11
N GLN A 9 -3.83 -20.09 -5.34
CA GLN A 9 -2.72 -19.34 -5.90
C GLN A 9 -1.81 -20.21 -6.77
N MET A 10 -1.50 -21.43 -6.31
CA MET A 10 -0.60 -22.35 -7.00
C MET A 10 -1.21 -22.89 -8.29
N ILE A 11 -2.45 -23.38 -8.22
CA ILE A 11 -3.13 -24.04 -9.33
C ILE A 11 -3.74 -23.01 -10.26
N ILE A 12 -4.73 -22.25 -9.78
CA ILE A 12 -5.46 -21.32 -10.66
C ILE A 12 -4.57 -20.12 -11.00
N GLY A 13 -3.90 -19.55 -10.01
CA GLY A 13 -2.96 -18.45 -10.21
C GLY A 13 -1.81 -18.85 -11.13
N GLY A 14 -1.09 -19.92 -10.82
CA GLY A 14 0.08 -20.37 -11.57
C GLY A 14 -0.25 -20.86 -12.98
N MET A 15 -1.19 -21.78 -13.14
CA MET A 15 -1.45 -22.42 -14.44
C MET A 15 -2.05 -21.48 -15.49
N THR A 16 -2.79 -20.45 -15.07
CA THR A 16 -3.45 -19.55 -16.02
C THR A 16 -2.64 -18.29 -16.33
N GLN A 17 -1.57 -18.00 -15.57
CA GLN A 17 -0.79 -16.77 -15.68
C GLN A 17 -0.17 -16.60 -17.08
N TYR A 18 0.54 -17.62 -17.57
CA TYR A 18 1.24 -17.54 -18.86
C TYR A 18 0.27 -17.38 -20.03
N LEU A 19 -0.71 -18.28 -20.15
CA LEU A 19 -1.68 -18.22 -21.25
C LEU A 19 -2.45 -16.89 -21.26
N THR A 20 -2.86 -16.40 -20.09
CA THR A 20 -3.53 -15.09 -20.00
C THR A 20 -2.64 -13.95 -20.50
N ALA A 21 -1.34 -13.99 -20.20
CA ALA A 21 -0.40 -12.98 -20.67
C ALA A 21 -0.18 -13.00 -22.19
N VAL A 22 -0.27 -14.17 -22.83
CA VAL A 22 -0.03 -14.33 -24.26
C VAL A 22 -1.27 -14.04 -25.10
N GLN A 23 -2.44 -14.55 -24.72
CA GLN A 23 -3.65 -14.50 -25.55
C GLN A 23 -4.85 -13.84 -24.87
N GLY A 24 -4.69 -13.33 -23.65
CA GLY A 24 -5.79 -12.85 -22.82
C GLY A 24 -6.64 -13.98 -22.22
N MET A 25 -7.67 -13.60 -21.45
CA MET A 25 -8.64 -14.54 -20.89
C MET A 25 -10.06 -14.13 -21.26
N PRO A 26 -10.84 -15.00 -21.95
CA PRO A 26 -12.24 -14.73 -22.22
C PRO A 26 -13.06 -14.54 -20.94
N LYS A 27 -14.02 -13.61 -20.95
CA LYS A 27 -14.84 -13.30 -19.77
C LYS A 27 -15.68 -14.48 -19.25
N SER A 28 -16.08 -15.41 -20.10
CA SER A 28 -16.74 -16.65 -19.69
C SER A 28 -15.82 -17.55 -18.85
N ILE A 29 -14.55 -17.66 -19.24
CA ILE A 29 -13.53 -18.42 -18.52
C ILE A 29 -13.16 -17.74 -17.19
N GLU A 30 -12.97 -16.41 -17.21
CA GLU A 30 -12.73 -15.61 -16.01
C GLU A 30 -13.83 -15.86 -14.95
N LYS A 31 -15.10 -15.68 -15.33
CA LYS A 31 -16.26 -15.94 -14.45
C LYS A 31 -16.32 -17.38 -13.96
N ARG A 32 -16.01 -18.37 -14.82
CA ARG A 32 -15.97 -19.79 -14.43
C ARG A 32 -14.88 -20.05 -13.39
N LEU A 33 -13.71 -19.45 -13.54
CA LEU A 33 -12.61 -19.58 -12.57
C LEU A 33 -12.92 -18.85 -11.26
N GLU A 34 -13.53 -17.67 -11.30
CA GLU A 34 -13.99 -16.97 -10.09
C GLU A 34 -15.00 -17.82 -9.30
N LYS A 35 -15.98 -18.42 -9.99
CA LYS A 35 -16.94 -19.34 -9.37
C LYS A 35 -16.23 -20.55 -8.75
N ARG A 36 -15.26 -21.14 -9.45
CA ARG A 36 -14.43 -22.25 -8.94
C ARG A 36 -13.61 -21.86 -7.71
N ILE A 37 -12.99 -20.67 -7.71
CA ILE A 37 -12.27 -20.14 -6.55
C ILE A 37 -13.20 -20.03 -5.35
N SER A 38 -14.37 -19.42 -5.53
CA SER A 38 -15.32 -19.21 -4.44
C SER A 38 -15.82 -20.55 -3.88
N ASN A 39 -16.28 -21.44 -4.76
CA ASN A 39 -16.77 -22.77 -4.36
C ASN A 39 -15.69 -23.59 -3.64
N PHE A 40 -14.47 -23.64 -4.18
CA PHE A 40 -13.38 -24.38 -3.57
C PHE A 40 -13.02 -23.82 -2.20
N LEU A 41 -12.92 -22.49 -2.06
CA LEU A 41 -12.69 -21.82 -0.78
C LEU A 41 -13.70 -22.29 0.28
N TRP A 42 -14.97 -22.39 -0.12
CA TRP A 42 -16.12 -22.73 0.72
C TRP A 42 -16.50 -24.22 0.76
N LYS A 43 -15.64 -25.16 0.32
CA LYS A 43 -15.92 -26.61 0.34
C LYS A 43 -17.12 -27.03 -0.52
N GLU A 44 -17.30 -26.43 -1.70
CA GLU A 44 -18.43 -26.71 -2.59
C GLU A 44 -19.80 -26.45 -1.93
N ARG A 45 -19.87 -25.61 -0.89
CA ARG A 45 -21.13 -25.21 -0.27
C ARG A 45 -21.85 -24.21 -1.17
N ASN A 46 -23.16 -24.38 -1.31
CA ASN A 46 -24.03 -23.52 -2.11
C ASN A 46 -24.14 -22.09 -1.55
N HIS A 47 -23.91 -21.91 -0.25
CA HIS A 47 -23.96 -20.59 0.40
C HIS A 47 -22.58 -20.13 0.87
N HIS A 48 -22.19 -18.91 0.49
CA HIS A 48 -20.93 -18.28 0.86
C HIS A 48 -21.22 -17.18 1.90
N PRO A 49 -20.87 -17.39 3.19
CA PRO A 49 -21.29 -16.50 4.27
C PRO A 49 -20.55 -15.15 4.26
N VAL A 50 -19.43 -15.07 3.55
CA VAL A 50 -18.66 -13.84 3.36
C VAL A 50 -18.44 -13.64 1.86
N SER A 51 -18.69 -12.43 1.36
CA SER A 51 -18.54 -12.10 -0.05
C SER A 51 -17.09 -12.22 -0.52
N SER A 52 -16.91 -12.48 -1.82
CA SER A 52 -15.58 -12.55 -2.43
C SER A 52 -14.78 -11.26 -2.21
N SER A 53 -15.44 -10.10 -2.27
CA SER A 53 -14.82 -8.79 -2.02
C SER A 53 -14.12 -8.70 -0.65
N VAL A 54 -14.74 -9.22 0.41
CA VAL A 54 -14.14 -9.25 1.75
C VAL A 54 -13.01 -10.29 1.79
N THR A 55 -13.21 -11.49 1.25
CA THR A 55 -12.16 -12.52 1.28
C THR A 55 -10.91 -12.12 0.47
N GLN A 56 -11.06 -11.35 -0.60
CA GLN A 56 -9.98 -10.85 -1.45
C GLN A 56 -9.25 -9.64 -0.84
N ALA A 57 -9.88 -8.92 0.10
CA ALA A 57 -9.31 -7.74 0.74
C ALA A 57 -7.99 -8.05 1.51
N PRO A 58 -7.18 -7.01 1.82
CA PRO A 58 -6.00 -7.15 2.66
C PRO A 58 -6.32 -7.72 4.04
N ILE A 59 -5.35 -8.41 4.64
CA ILE A 59 -5.47 -8.95 6.01
C ILE A 59 -5.74 -7.84 7.02
N SER A 60 -5.07 -6.69 6.89
CA SER A 60 -5.25 -5.53 7.76
C SER A 60 -6.69 -4.99 7.77
N GLU A 61 -7.51 -5.33 6.77
CA GLU A 61 -8.92 -4.93 6.65
C GLU A 61 -9.89 -6.10 6.90
N GLY A 62 -9.40 -7.19 7.49
CA GLY A 62 -10.19 -8.40 7.75
C GLY A 62 -10.32 -9.36 6.57
N GLY A 63 -9.64 -9.09 5.46
CA GLY A 63 -9.64 -10.01 4.33
C GLY A 63 -8.70 -11.21 4.52
N ARG A 64 -8.69 -12.08 3.51
CA ARG A 64 -7.84 -13.29 3.46
C ARG A 64 -6.84 -13.26 2.32
N LYS A 65 -6.75 -12.17 1.54
CA LYS A 65 -5.90 -12.07 0.34
C LYS A 65 -6.11 -13.26 -0.61
N ILE A 66 -7.37 -13.64 -0.84
CA ILE A 66 -7.73 -14.61 -1.88
C ILE A 66 -7.44 -13.98 -3.26
N LEU A 67 -7.02 -14.80 -4.22
CA LEU A 67 -6.75 -14.35 -5.58
C LEU A 67 -8.00 -13.73 -6.23
N ASP A 68 -7.85 -12.52 -6.74
CA ASP A 68 -8.83 -11.88 -7.63
C ASP A 68 -8.31 -12.03 -9.08
N ILE A 69 -8.88 -12.96 -9.83
CA ILE A 69 -8.44 -13.24 -11.21
C ILE A 69 -8.69 -12.04 -12.11
N ALA A 70 -9.83 -11.37 -11.98
CA ALA A 70 -10.13 -10.19 -12.79
C ALA A 70 -9.12 -9.08 -12.55
N ALA A 71 -8.75 -8.80 -11.30
CA ALA A 71 -7.71 -7.82 -10.98
C ALA A 71 -6.32 -8.24 -11.50
N ARG A 72 -6.00 -9.54 -11.47
CA ARG A 72 -4.75 -10.06 -12.04
C ARG A 72 -4.72 -9.92 -13.56
N ASN A 73 -5.82 -10.23 -14.24
CA ASN A 73 -5.95 -10.08 -15.68
C ASN A 73 -5.81 -8.60 -16.08
N GLU A 74 -6.46 -7.68 -15.35
CA GLU A 74 -6.27 -6.23 -15.55
C GLU A 74 -4.82 -5.78 -15.31
N ALA A 75 -4.11 -6.37 -14.34
CA ALA A 75 -2.70 -6.09 -14.12
C ALA A 75 -1.81 -6.61 -15.29
N ILE A 76 -2.18 -7.73 -15.91
CA ILE A 76 -1.54 -8.23 -17.14
C ILE A 76 -1.78 -7.27 -18.30
N ASP A 77 -3.00 -6.74 -18.44
CA ASP A 77 -3.34 -5.77 -19.49
C ASP A 77 -2.50 -4.49 -19.36
N ILE A 78 -2.24 -4.03 -18.12
CA ILE A 78 -1.33 -2.91 -17.86
C ILE A 78 0.11 -3.24 -18.29
N MET A 79 0.56 -4.49 -18.13
CA MET A 79 1.87 -4.89 -18.61
C MET A 79 1.96 -4.88 -20.14
N ALA A 80 0.90 -5.29 -20.84
CA ALA A 80 0.83 -5.18 -22.30
C ALA A 80 0.87 -3.70 -22.76
N LEU A 81 0.13 -2.82 -22.08
CA LEU A 81 0.18 -1.37 -22.31
C LEU A 81 1.59 -0.79 -22.07
N LYS A 82 2.28 -1.22 -21.01
CA LYS A 82 3.67 -0.84 -20.73
C LYS A 82 4.60 -1.25 -21.88
N THR A 83 4.48 -2.48 -22.37
CA THR A 83 5.29 -2.97 -23.49
C THR A 83 5.04 -2.17 -24.77
N TYR A 84 3.79 -1.84 -25.05
CA TYR A 84 3.43 -1.02 -26.21
C TYR A 84 4.07 0.37 -26.15
N LEU A 85 4.00 1.03 -24.99
CA LEU A 85 4.52 2.39 -24.74
C LEU A 85 5.99 2.42 -24.28
N ALA A 86 6.77 1.37 -24.54
CA ALA A 86 8.16 1.30 -24.11
C ALA A 86 9.14 2.06 -25.04
N PHE A 87 8.77 2.27 -26.32
CA PHE A 87 9.58 2.97 -27.35
C PHE A 87 11.07 2.56 -27.39
N SER A 88 11.40 1.32 -27.01
CA SER A 88 12.78 0.87 -26.84
C SER A 88 13.40 0.39 -28.17
N PRO A 89 14.73 0.31 -28.33
CA PRO A 89 15.35 -0.30 -29.52
C PRO A 89 14.99 -1.79 -29.71
N LYS A 90 14.64 -2.48 -28.62
CA LYS A 90 14.05 -3.84 -28.63
C LYS A 90 12.53 -3.78 -28.83
N TRP A 91 12.03 -2.72 -29.49
CA TRP A 91 10.62 -2.57 -29.80
C TRP A 91 10.20 -3.80 -30.58
N HIS A 92 9.19 -4.50 -30.07
CA HIS A 92 8.69 -5.63 -30.81
C HIS A 92 8.02 -5.10 -32.08
N GLN A 93 8.30 -5.71 -33.23
CA GLN A 93 7.75 -5.31 -34.53
C GLN A 93 6.22 -5.13 -34.51
N TRP A 94 5.52 -5.85 -33.63
CA TRP A 94 4.07 -5.71 -33.45
C TRP A 94 3.65 -4.31 -32.99
N CYS A 95 4.47 -3.57 -32.22
CA CYS A 95 4.13 -2.22 -31.76
C CYS A 95 4.13 -1.21 -32.93
N LEU A 96 5.11 -1.32 -33.83
CA LEU A 96 5.15 -0.53 -35.07
C LEU A 96 3.92 -0.84 -35.95
N PHE A 97 3.57 -2.12 -36.05
CA PHE A 97 2.37 -2.55 -36.75
C PHE A 97 1.09 -2.02 -36.08
N ALA A 98 1.03 -1.99 -34.75
CA ALA A 98 -0.08 -1.43 -33.99
C ALA A 98 -0.27 0.07 -34.27
N ASP A 99 0.81 0.85 -34.30
CA ASP A 99 0.77 2.28 -34.66
C ASP A 99 0.26 2.47 -36.10
N ALA A 100 0.77 1.68 -37.06
CA ALA A 100 0.28 1.72 -38.44
C ALA A 100 -1.22 1.38 -38.54
N LEU A 101 -1.69 0.37 -37.81
CA LEU A 101 -3.11 0.01 -37.77
C LEU A 101 -3.98 1.12 -37.17
N PHE A 102 -3.52 1.78 -36.10
CA PHE A 102 -4.21 2.95 -35.56
C PHE A 102 -4.26 4.11 -36.56
N ALA A 103 -3.16 4.36 -37.28
CA ALA A 103 -3.06 5.41 -38.29
C ALA A 103 -3.95 5.16 -39.53
N LEU A 104 -4.21 3.90 -39.88
CA LEU A 104 -5.09 3.52 -40.99
C LEU A 104 -6.59 3.68 -40.65
N LYS A 105 -6.99 3.46 -39.40
CA LYS A 105 -8.41 3.39 -38.98
C LYS A 105 -8.91 4.68 -38.32
N VAL A 106 -8.83 5.81 -39.04
CA VAL A 106 -9.27 7.12 -38.54
C VAL A 106 -10.75 7.42 -38.84
N PRO A 107 -11.45 8.18 -37.98
CA PRO A 107 -12.80 8.66 -38.27
C PRO A 107 -12.79 9.77 -39.33
N GLN A 108 -13.95 10.03 -39.94
CA GLN A 108 -14.10 11.04 -41.00
C GLN A 108 -13.62 12.45 -40.59
N SER A 109 -13.77 12.80 -39.30
CA SER A 109 -13.29 14.08 -38.76
C SER A 109 -11.77 14.28 -38.89
N GLU A 110 -11.01 13.20 -39.03
CA GLU A 110 -9.54 13.22 -39.13
C GLU A 110 -9.04 12.92 -40.55
N LYS A 111 -9.94 12.90 -41.56
CA LYS A 111 -9.58 12.61 -42.97
C LYS A 111 -8.53 13.57 -43.53
N LYS A 112 -8.51 14.82 -43.04
CA LYS A 112 -7.56 15.87 -43.44
C LYS A 112 -6.19 15.78 -42.75
N VAL A 113 -6.03 14.90 -41.74
CA VAL A 113 -4.73 14.68 -41.10
C VAL A 113 -3.86 13.90 -42.07
N ASP A 114 -2.69 14.43 -42.43
CA ASP A 114 -1.75 13.79 -43.34
C ASP A 114 -1.35 12.38 -42.82
N PRO A 115 -1.58 11.29 -43.58
CA PRO A 115 -1.20 9.94 -43.17
C PRO A 115 0.28 9.77 -42.83
N GLU A 116 1.20 10.51 -43.47
CA GLU A 116 2.66 10.36 -43.26
C GLU A 116 3.13 10.82 -41.87
N VAL A 117 2.33 11.60 -41.15
CA VAL A 117 2.66 12.14 -39.83
C VAL A 117 1.82 11.55 -38.69
N ARG A 118 0.96 10.57 -39.00
CA ARG A 118 0.17 9.83 -37.99
C ARG A 118 1.08 8.81 -37.32
N GLY A 119 1.59 9.15 -36.14
CA GLY A 119 2.43 8.30 -35.30
C GLY A 119 1.63 7.66 -34.16
N ASN A 120 2.15 7.75 -32.94
CA ASN A 120 1.52 7.13 -31.78
C ASN A 120 0.32 7.95 -31.26
N ILE A 121 -0.82 7.30 -31.04
CA ILE A 121 -2.08 7.94 -30.61
C ILE A 121 -2.03 8.55 -29.20
N PHE A 122 -1.05 8.15 -28.37
CA PHE A 122 -0.88 8.69 -27.03
C PHE A 122 0.00 9.95 -27.02
N LEU A 123 0.79 10.17 -28.07
CA LEU A 123 1.69 11.33 -28.22
C LEU A 123 1.11 12.45 -29.09
N GLN A 124 -0.03 12.21 -29.75
CA GLN A 124 -0.65 13.15 -30.67
C GLN A 124 -2.15 13.38 -30.38
N THR A 125 -2.73 14.42 -30.99
CA THR A 125 -4.12 14.87 -30.76
C THR A 125 -5.12 14.37 -31.81
N TRP A 126 -4.68 13.76 -32.91
CA TRP A 126 -5.58 13.14 -33.88
C TRP A 126 -6.20 11.86 -33.30
N LYS A 127 -7.36 11.46 -33.83
CA LYS A 127 -8.17 10.35 -33.30
C LYS A 127 -8.17 9.13 -34.21
N THR A 128 -8.28 7.95 -33.60
CA THR A 128 -8.49 6.66 -34.27
C THR A 128 -9.80 6.02 -33.80
N HIS A 129 -10.33 5.04 -34.53
CA HIS A 129 -11.49 4.28 -34.10
C HIS A 129 -11.17 3.38 -32.89
N LEU A 130 -11.95 3.52 -31.81
CA LEU A 130 -11.80 2.75 -30.57
C LEU A 130 -12.94 1.72 -30.34
N ASN A 131 -13.75 1.48 -31.36
CA ASN A 131 -14.93 0.62 -31.28
C ASN A 131 -14.66 -0.75 -31.93
N LYS A 132 -15.73 -1.52 -32.22
CA LYS A 132 -15.64 -2.85 -32.86
C LYS A 132 -14.94 -2.86 -34.22
N LYS A 133 -14.70 -1.69 -34.84
CA LYS A 133 -13.94 -1.56 -36.10
C LYS A 133 -12.43 -1.70 -35.90
N GLN A 134 -11.95 -1.82 -34.66
CA GLN A 134 -10.54 -2.01 -34.31
C GLN A 134 -10.27 -3.44 -33.84
N SER A 135 -9.03 -3.91 -34.04
CA SER A 135 -8.57 -5.20 -33.51
C SER A 135 -8.80 -5.29 -31.99
N PRO A 136 -9.25 -6.44 -31.45
CA PRO A 136 -9.49 -6.63 -30.02
C PRO A 136 -8.30 -6.26 -29.13
N ILE A 137 -7.07 -6.59 -29.55
CA ILE A 137 -5.83 -6.29 -28.80
C ILE A 137 -5.61 -4.78 -28.69
N LEU A 138 -5.77 -4.06 -29.80
CA LEU A 138 -5.60 -2.61 -29.85
C LEU A 138 -6.69 -1.89 -29.06
N LYS A 139 -7.93 -2.39 -29.12
CA LYS A 139 -9.03 -1.92 -28.28
C LYS A 139 -8.69 -2.12 -26.80
N GLN A 140 -8.19 -3.28 -26.40
CA GLN A 140 -7.81 -3.58 -25.01
C GLN A 140 -6.71 -2.64 -24.48
N ILE A 141 -5.70 -2.31 -25.29
CA ILE A 141 -4.67 -1.31 -24.95
C ILE A 141 -5.34 0.03 -24.62
N THR A 142 -6.23 0.51 -25.49
CA THR A 142 -6.91 1.80 -25.30
C THR A 142 -7.92 1.81 -24.16
N ASP A 143 -8.65 0.71 -23.96
CA ASP A 143 -9.58 0.54 -22.84
C ASP A 143 -8.83 0.52 -21.50
N THR A 144 -7.68 -0.17 -21.45
CA THR A 144 -6.82 -0.24 -20.25
C THR A 144 -6.28 1.14 -19.91
N ALA A 145 -5.72 1.85 -20.91
CA ALA A 145 -5.23 3.21 -20.74
C ALA A 145 -6.34 4.15 -20.23
N LYS A 146 -7.54 4.08 -20.80
CA LYS A 146 -8.68 4.89 -20.36
C LYS A 146 -9.15 4.51 -18.95
N LYS A 147 -9.30 3.21 -18.66
CA LYS A 147 -9.82 2.70 -17.39
C LYS A 147 -8.95 3.11 -16.21
N PHE A 148 -7.64 3.06 -16.38
CA PHE A 148 -6.68 3.40 -15.33
C PHE A 148 -6.09 4.80 -15.48
N ASN A 149 -6.75 5.65 -16.27
CA ASN A 149 -6.40 7.05 -16.46
C ASN A 149 -4.91 7.24 -16.77
N LEU A 150 -4.45 6.63 -17.86
CA LEU A 150 -3.11 6.87 -18.40
C LEU A 150 -3.05 8.29 -18.97
N ARG A 151 -2.00 9.03 -18.61
CA ARG A 151 -1.71 10.34 -19.21
C ARG A 151 -0.21 10.59 -19.30
N ILE A 152 0.14 11.56 -20.13
CA ILE A 152 1.46 12.17 -20.11
C ILE A 152 1.52 13.12 -18.91
N GLU A 153 2.42 12.89 -17.96
CA GLU A 153 2.53 13.70 -16.75
C GLU A 153 3.93 13.63 -16.13
N GLY A 154 4.46 14.79 -15.76
CA GLY A 154 5.72 14.97 -15.06
C GLY A 154 5.87 16.43 -14.61
N ILE A 155 6.77 16.69 -13.67
CA ILE A 155 7.08 18.06 -13.21
C ILE A 155 7.81 18.80 -14.34
N ALA A 156 8.91 18.22 -14.81
CA ALA A 156 9.69 18.64 -15.98
C ALA A 156 10.26 17.41 -16.70
N PHE A 157 10.67 17.56 -17.96
CA PHE A 157 11.28 16.51 -18.77
C PHE A 157 12.62 16.99 -19.32
N SER A 158 13.58 16.07 -19.50
CA SER A 158 14.86 16.42 -20.10
C SER A 158 14.70 16.85 -21.55
N ARG A 159 15.60 17.71 -22.03
CA ARG A 159 15.59 18.22 -23.41
C ARG A 159 15.63 17.08 -24.40
N LYS A 160 16.31 15.99 -24.06
CA LYS A 160 16.32 14.75 -24.84
C LYS A 160 14.91 14.20 -25.07
N ILE A 161 14.13 13.99 -24.00
CA ILE A 161 12.74 13.50 -24.11
C ILE A 161 11.90 14.48 -24.93
N ILE A 162 12.02 15.78 -24.66
CA ILE A 162 11.25 16.83 -25.37
C ILE A 162 11.56 16.79 -26.86
N ARG A 163 12.84 16.69 -27.24
CA ARG A 163 13.27 16.64 -28.64
C ARG A 163 12.75 15.41 -29.38
N ASP A 164 12.61 14.27 -28.69
CA ASP A 164 12.09 13.03 -29.28
C ASP A 164 10.56 13.06 -29.52
N MET A 165 9.82 14.01 -28.93
CA MET A 165 8.36 14.11 -29.10
C MET A 165 7.97 14.47 -30.55
N PRO A 166 6.79 14.02 -31.04
CA PRO A 166 6.30 14.38 -32.36
C PRO A 166 5.81 15.83 -32.39
N ILE A 167 6.29 16.64 -33.33
CA ILE A 167 5.85 18.04 -33.47
C ILE A 167 4.44 18.15 -34.07
N TRP A 168 4.15 17.33 -35.09
CA TRP A 168 2.87 17.39 -35.77
C TRP A 168 1.76 16.88 -34.85
N TYR A 169 0.72 17.68 -34.65
CA TYR A 169 -0.38 17.33 -33.75
C TYR A 169 0.08 17.00 -32.31
N HIS A 170 1.18 17.59 -31.84
CA HIS A 170 1.76 17.38 -30.51
C HIS A 170 0.69 17.38 -29.41
N ARG A 171 0.72 16.38 -28.52
CA ARG A 171 -0.34 16.15 -27.52
C ARG A 171 -0.65 17.37 -26.65
N GLU A 172 0.41 18.05 -26.21
CA GLU A 172 0.37 19.19 -25.30
C GLU A 172 0.52 20.54 -26.04
N GLY A 173 0.50 20.53 -27.37
CA GLY A 173 0.55 21.76 -28.17
C GLY A 173 -0.77 22.52 -28.14
N ALA A 174 -0.72 23.84 -28.30
CA ALA A 174 -1.91 24.68 -28.40
C ALA A 174 -2.81 24.26 -29.59
N GLN A 175 -4.12 24.53 -29.49
CA GLN A 175 -5.08 24.15 -30.54
C GLN A 175 -4.72 24.68 -31.94
N ALA A 176 -4.03 25.82 -32.00
CA ALA A 176 -3.50 26.42 -33.23
C ALA A 176 -2.57 25.48 -34.01
N ILE A 177 -1.89 24.53 -33.36
CA ILE A 177 -1.01 23.57 -34.05
C ILE A 177 -1.79 22.74 -35.09
N ARG A 178 -3.10 22.53 -34.91
CA ARG A 178 -3.93 21.77 -35.85
C ARG A 178 -4.19 22.55 -37.15
N THR A 179 -4.24 23.89 -37.09
CA THR A 179 -4.52 24.73 -38.27
C THR A 179 -3.27 24.99 -39.12
N MET A 180 -2.07 24.79 -38.57
CA MET A 180 -0.80 25.03 -39.26
C MET A 180 -0.34 23.89 -40.19
N ASN A 181 -1.18 22.89 -40.44
CA ASN A 181 -0.76 21.64 -41.09
C ASN A 181 -0.84 21.61 -42.62
N SER A 182 -1.54 22.56 -43.23
CA SER A 182 -1.91 22.54 -44.66
C SER A 182 -1.27 23.67 -45.48
N THR A 183 -0.28 24.38 -44.92
CA THR A 183 0.45 25.41 -45.67
C THR A 183 1.42 24.75 -46.65
N ALA A 184 1.82 25.46 -47.72
CA ALA A 184 2.82 24.96 -48.65
C ALA A 184 4.16 24.62 -47.95
N ALA A 185 4.56 25.43 -46.97
CA ALA A 185 5.72 25.16 -46.11
C ALA A 185 5.53 23.86 -45.30
N SER A 186 4.37 23.66 -44.67
CA SER A 186 4.07 22.42 -43.92
C SER A 186 4.06 21.18 -44.80
N HIS A 187 3.54 21.27 -46.04
CA HIS A 187 3.63 20.17 -47.00
C HIS A 187 5.10 19.87 -47.38
N CYS A 188 5.90 20.89 -47.65
CA CYS A 188 7.33 20.75 -47.93
C CYS A 188 8.06 20.09 -46.75
N LEU A 189 7.83 20.58 -45.53
CA LEU A 189 8.44 20.03 -44.31
C LEU A 189 8.08 18.55 -44.09
N LYS A 190 6.84 18.14 -44.36
CA LYS A 190 6.40 16.75 -44.19
C LYS A 190 6.96 15.81 -45.25
N GLN A 191 6.94 16.23 -46.51
CA GLN A 191 7.21 15.36 -47.65
C GLN A 191 8.67 15.37 -48.10
N LYS A 192 9.29 16.56 -48.18
CA LYS A 192 10.67 16.73 -48.65
C LYS A 192 11.67 16.66 -47.52
N HIS A 193 11.44 17.43 -46.45
CA HIS A 193 12.34 17.43 -45.28
C HIS A 193 12.14 16.21 -44.38
N LYS A 194 11.03 15.47 -44.54
CA LYS A 194 10.64 14.34 -43.68
C LYS A 194 10.68 14.68 -42.19
N LEU A 195 10.38 15.93 -41.83
CA LEU A 195 10.39 16.42 -40.46
C LEU A 195 9.25 15.78 -39.64
N ARG A 196 9.58 15.21 -38.49
CA ARG A 196 8.68 14.46 -37.58
C ARG A 196 8.79 14.91 -36.12
N THR A 197 9.96 15.28 -35.64
CA THR A 197 10.20 15.51 -34.20
C THR A 197 10.32 16.98 -33.83
N VAL A 198 10.11 17.26 -32.54
CA VAL A 198 10.34 18.58 -31.95
C VAL A 198 11.81 18.98 -32.06
N GLY A 199 12.75 18.03 -31.91
CA GLY A 199 14.19 18.26 -32.07
C GLY A 199 14.56 18.71 -33.48
N GLU A 200 14.11 18.00 -34.51
CA GLU A 200 14.32 18.40 -35.92
C GLU A 200 13.73 19.78 -36.22
N THR A 201 12.59 20.10 -35.60
CA THR A 201 11.95 21.42 -35.71
C THR A 201 12.79 22.51 -35.08
N ALA A 202 13.34 22.26 -33.89
CA ALA A 202 14.23 23.18 -33.19
C ALA A 202 15.52 23.44 -33.98
N ASP A 203 16.14 22.38 -34.50
CA ASP A 203 17.37 22.47 -35.30
C ASP A 203 17.13 23.24 -36.60
N MET A 204 15.99 23.04 -37.26
CA MET A 204 15.60 23.81 -38.45
C MET A 204 15.31 25.28 -38.11
N ALA A 205 14.66 25.56 -36.97
CA ALA A 205 14.36 26.92 -36.53
C ALA A 205 15.61 27.73 -36.21
N ALA A 206 16.61 27.10 -35.58
CA ALA A 206 17.87 27.72 -35.19
C ALA A 206 18.66 28.30 -36.37
N ARG A 207 18.52 27.72 -37.58
CA ARG A 207 19.16 28.21 -38.82
C ARG A 207 18.72 29.61 -39.26
N SER A 208 17.66 30.19 -38.66
CA SER A 208 17.30 31.60 -38.90
C SER A 208 18.12 32.60 -38.10
N GLN A 209 18.94 32.13 -37.14
CA GLN A 209 19.71 32.98 -36.23
C GLN A 209 21.14 33.25 -36.73
N THR A 210 21.51 32.78 -37.93
CA THR A 210 22.82 33.11 -38.52
C THR A 210 22.84 34.55 -39.03
N GLU A 211 23.98 35.22 -38.89
CA GLU A 211 24.12 36.64 -39.22
C GLU A 211 23.91 36.95 -40.71
N ASP A 212 24.15 35.98 -41.59
CA ASP A 212 24.00 36.08 -43.05
C ASP A 212 22.58 35.77 -43.55
N HIS A 213 21.65 35.37 -42.67
CA HIS A 213 20.30 34.99 -43.04
C HIS A 213 19.40 36.21 -43.29
N THR A 214 18.76 36.25 -44.47
CA THR A 214 17.77 37.28 -44.83
C THR A 214 16.34 36.71 -44.85
N PRO A 215 15.31 37.47 -44.45
CA PRO A 215 13.89 37.02 -44.46
C PRO A 215 13.27 36.87 -45.87
N SER A 216 13.97 36.23 -46.80
CA SER A 216 13.57 36.07 -48.19
C SER A 216 13.60 34.61 -48.64
N SER A 217 12.70 34.25 -49.58
CA SER A 217 12.75 32.96 -50.28
C SER A 217 14.03 32.77 -51.11
N SER A 218 14.69 33.85 -51.48
CA SER A 218 15.96 33.88 -52.24
C SER A 218 17.20 34.05 -51.36
N CYS A 219 17.08 33.92 -50.02
CA CYS A 219 18.23 34.03 -49.11
C CYS A 219 19.40 33.13 -49.53
N LYS A 220 20.61 33.69 -49.58
CA LYS A 220 21.86 33.02 -50.00
C LYS A 220 22.76 32.64 -48.82
N CYS A 221 22.25 32.63 -47.59
CA CYS A 221 23.02 32.14 -46.46
C CYS A 221 23.37 30.65 -46.64
N HIS A 222 24.46 30.22 -46.01
CA HIS A 222 24.94 28.84 -46.12
C HIS A 222 23.85 27.81 -45.79
N ASP A 223 23.07 28.05 -44.73
CA ASP A 223 21.99 27.16 -44.30
C ASP A 223 20.84 27.06 -45.32
N CYS A 224 20.43 28.19 -45.92
CA CYS A 224 19.38 28.18 -46.94
C CYS A 224 19.85 27.49 -48.23
N GLU A 225 21.12 27.63 -48.61
CA GLU A 225 21.70 26.93 -49.75
C GLU A 225 21.80 25.42 -49.50
N SER A 226 22.28 24.99 -48.32
CA SER A 226 22.25 23.58 -47.90
C SER A 226 20.82 23.03 -47.95
N ILE A 227 19.83 23.76 -47.42
CA ILE A 227 18.44 23.31 -47.45
C ILE A 227 17.91 23.11 -48.88
N ARG A 228 18.26 24.01 -49.82
CA ARG A 228 17.88 23.85 -51.23
C ARG A 228 18.49 22.59 -51.82
N LYS A 229 19.78 22.37 -51.58
CA LYS A 229 20.55 21.24 -52.11
C LYS A 229 20.09 19.90 -51.54
N ASP A 230 19.97 19.82 -50.22
CA ASP A 230 19.76 18.56 -49.51
C ASP A 230 18.30 18.08 -49.58
N TYR A 231 17.35 19.02 -49.58
CA TYR A 231 15.91 18.71 -49.54
C TYR A 231 15.14 19.11 -50.79
N ASN A 232 15.79 19.68 -51.81
CA ASN A 232 15.13 20.24 -52.99
C ASN A 232 14.00 21.24 -52.61
N CYS A 233 14.28 22.11 -51.63
CA CYS A 233 13.31 23.03 -51.04
C CYS A 233 13.33 24.41 -51.73
N ASN A 234 12.24 24.82 -52.36
CA ASN A 234 12.19 26.08 -53.11
C ASN A 234 12.11 27.33 -52.22
N HIS A 235 11.63 27.18 -50.98
CA HIS A 235 11.38 28.30 -50.07
C HIS A 235 11.93 28.01 -48.66
N PRO A 236 13.28 27.97 -48.48
CA PRO A 236 13.90 27.61 -47.19
C PRO A 236 13.44 28.51 -46.04
N HIS A 237 13.44 29.84 -46.23
CA HIS A 237 12.98 30.77 -45.20
C HIS A 237 11.53 30.52 -44.75
N GLY A 238 10.64 30.20 -45.69
CA GLY A 238 9.24 29.87 -45.37
C GLY A 238 9.12 28.60 -44.52
N CYS A 239 9.94 27.59 -44.80
CA CYS A 239 10.00 26.36 -44.01
C CYS A 239 10.58 26.63 -42.61
N ILE A 240 11.66 27.40 -42.51
CA ILE A 240 12.26 27.80 -41.21
C ILE A 240 11.24 28.59 -40.37
N ARG A 241 10.58 29.59 -40.95
CA ARG A 241 9.54 30.37 -40.27
C ARG A 241 8.36 29.51 -39.83
N GLN A 242 8.00 28.49 -40.61
CA GLN A 242 6.96 27.54 -40.23
C GLN A 242 7.38 26.68 -39.03
N CYS A 243 8.66 26.28 -38.92
CA CYS A 243 9.20 25.60 -37.74
C CYS A 243 9.15 26.48 -36.48
N VAL A 244 9.53 27.76 -36.59
CA VAL A 244 9.41 28.72 -35.47
C VAL A 244 7.97 28.80 -34.97
N LYS A 245 7.00 28.99 -35.88
CA LYS A 245 5.57 29.02 -35.53
C LYS A 245 5.09 27.74 -34.85
N LEU A 246 5.58 26.58 -35.26
CA LEU A 246 5.23 25.30 -34.63
C LEU A 246 5.75 25.23 -33.19
N LEU A 247 6.99 25.65 -32.94
CA LEU A 247 7.60 25.66 -31.60
C LEU A 247 6.89 26.65 -30.67
N GLU A 248 6.45 27.80 -31.17
CA GLU A 248 5.67 28.79 -30.42
C GLU A 248 4.32 28.23 -29.91
N THR A 249 3.78 27.16 -30.53
CA THR A 249 2.57 26.50 -30.03
C THR A 249 2.83 25.56 -28.85
N LEU A 250 4.10 25.25 -28.54
CA LEU A 250 4.46 24.35 -27.45
C LEU A 250 4.60 25.16 -26.16
N PRO A 251 3.95 24.74 -25.05
CA PRO A 251 4.17 25.38 -23.75
C PRO A 251 5.62 25.13 -23.27
N PRO A 252 6.15 25.93 -22.33
CA PRO A 252 7.55 25.88 -21.91
C PRO A 252 8.05 24.48 -21.51
N LYS A 253 7.22 23.69 -20.83
CA LYS A 253 7.53 22.30 -20.43
C LYS A 253 7.88 21.37 -21.61
N TRP A 254 7.36 21.68 -22.79
CA TRP A 254 7.46 20.86 -24.00
C TRP A 254 8.25 21.57 -25.11
N ASN A 255 8.91 22.69 -24.80
CA ASN A 255 9.65 23.48 -25.77
C ASN A 255 11.16 23.35 -25.50
N PRO A 256 11.96 22.78 -26.42
CA PRO A 256 13.40 22.58 -26.23
C PRO A 256 14.22 23.85 -26.39
N SER A 257 13.60 25.01 -26.63
CA SER A 257 14.26 26.32 -26.60
C SER A 257 13.95 27.10 -25.32
N ALA A 258 13.05 26.61 -24.47
CA ALA A 258 12.83 27.18 -23.16
C ALA A 258 14.01 26.86 -22.22
N GLU A 259 14.20 27.71 -21.22
CA GLU A 259 15.05 27.41 -20.06
C GLU A 259 14.34 26.36 -19.20
N LEU A 260 14.98 25.21 -19.02
CA LEU A 260 14.45 24.04 -18.35
C LEU A 260 15.12 23.84 -16.99
N PRO A 261 14.49 23.14 -16.04
CA PRO A 261 15.11 22.88 -14.74
C PRO A 261 16.46 22.19 -14.81
N GLU A 262 16.73 21.36 -15.82
CA GLU A 262 18.05 20.76 -16.01
C GLU A 262 19.17 21.76 -16.35
N ASP A 263 18.84 22.97 -16.81
CA ASP A 263 19.82 24.01 -17.15
C ASP A 263 20.39 24.69 -15.89
N TYR A 264 19.66 24.66 -14.77
CA TYR A 264 20.05 25.35 -13.53
C TYR A 264 20.04 24.46 -12.28
N GLN A 265 19.41 23.28 -12.31
CA GLN A 265 19.49 22.29 -11.24
C GLN A 265 20.63 21.31 -11.51
N ILE A 266 21.69 21.42 -10.71
CA ILE A 266 22.82 20.49 -10.76
C ILE A 266 22.67 19.39 -9.71
N GLU A 267 23.43 18.31 -9.88
CA GLU A 267 23.52 17.28 -8.85
C GLU A 267 24.08 17.88 -7.54
N PRO A 268 23.42 17.68 -6.40
CA PRO A 268 23.88 18.24 -5.13
C PRO A 268 25.26 17.71 -4.73
N GLN A 269 26.15 18.63 -4.36
CA GLN A 269 27.51 18.32 -3.93
C GLN A 269 27.69 18.52 -2.42
N HIS A 270 28.70 17.87 -1.87
CA HIS A 270 29.16 18.15 -0.51
C HIS A 270 29.89 19.49 -0.46
N THR A 271 29.76 20.19 0.66
CA THR A 271 30.56 21.40 0.97
C THR A 271 31.59 21.09 2.06
N GLU A 272 32.45 22.05 2.39
CA GLU A 272 33.38 21.93 3.52
C GLU A 272 32.64 21.62 4.84
N LEU A 273 31.53 22.31 5.09
CA LEU A 273 30.70 22.10 6.28
C LEU A 273 29.88 20.80 6.18
N PHE A 274 29.20 20.58 5.06
CA PHE A 274 28.31 19.43 4.85
C PHE A 274 29.04 18.30 4.10
N ASN A 275 30.13 17.84 4.69
CA ASN A 275 31.03 16.87 4.08
C ASN A 275 30.70 15.41 4.45
N ARG A 276 31.26 14.46 3.68
CA ARG A 276 31.09 13.02 3.91
C ARG A 276 31.74 12.51 5.19
N LYS A 277 32.86 13.10 5.63
CA LYS A 277 33.55 12.69 6.87
C LYS A 277 32.61 12.89 8.08
N GLU A 278 31.87 13.98 8.07
CA GLU A 278 30.83 14.32 9.04
C GLU A 278 29.48 13.61 8.81
N LYS A 279 29.42 12.68 7.86
CA LYS A 279 28.27 11.82 7.53
C LYS A 279 27.02 12.59 7.05
N TRP A 280 27.19 13.81 6.54
CA TRP A 280 26.11 14.53 5.87
C TRP A 280 25.82 13.89 4.51
N THR A 281 24.54 13.84 4.13
CA THR A 281 24.07 13.36 2.83
C THR A 281 23.23 14.44 2.17
N PRO A 282 23.59 14.93 0.97
CA PRO A 282 22.77 15.93 0.28
C PRO A 282 21.45 15.32 -0.19
N PHE A 283 20.39 16.13 -0.17
CA PHE A 283 19.09 15.78 -0.74
C PHE A 283 19.06 16.15 -2.22
N ASP A 284 18.70 15.18 -3.08
CA ASP A 284 18.49 15.41 -4.51
C ASP A 284 17.16 16.13 -4.78
N ASN A 285 17.26 17.45 -5.02
CA ASN A 285 16.11 18.32 -5.30
C ASN A 285 15.79 18.43 -6.80
N ARG A 286 16.48 17.69 -7.68
CA ARG A 286 16.20 17.71 -9.11
C ARG A 286 14.79 17.18 -9.38
N ILE A 287 14.09 17.84 -10.31
CA ILE A 287 12.70 17.52 -10.67
C ILE A 287 12.55 17.04 -12.13
N THR A 288 13.63 17.11 -12.91
CA THR A 288 13.64 16.70 -14.31
C THR A 288 13.51 15.18 -14.42
N THR A 289 12.48 14.73 -15.14
CA THR A 289 12.36 13.34 -15.54
C THR A 289 13.27 13.10 -16.74
N ASP A 290 14.23 12.19 -16.58
CA ASP A 290 15.14 11.76 -17.64
C ASP A 290 14.81 10.35 -18.16
N GLY A 291 15.44 9.95 -19.27
CA GLY A 291 15.30 8.63 -19.90
C GLY A 291 14.88 8.70 -21.37
N THR A 292 13.69 8.18 -21.65
CA THR A 292 13.10 8.07 -23.00
C THR A 292 11.65 8.58 -23.02
N ILE A 293 11.01 8.67 -24.19
CA ILE A 293 9.58 9.02 -24.28
C ILE A 293 8.70 8.13 -23.38
N ALA A 294 9.04 6.86 -23.18
CA ALA A 294 8.27 5.96 -22.31
C ALA A 294 8.11 6.49 -20.87
N ASP A 295 9.06 7.32 -20.43
CA ASP A 295 9.14 7.84 -19.09
C ASP A 295 8.16 8.99 -18.79
N ILE A 296 7.48 9.52 -19.81
CA ILE A 296 6.46 10.57 -19.64
C ILE A 296 5.11 10.02 -19.19
N PHE A 297 4.88 8.71 -19.34
CA PHE A 297 3.58 8.10 -19.10
C PHE A 297 3.40 7.74 -17.63
N ARG A 298 2.29 8.20 -17.05
CA ARG A 298 1.82 7.80 -15.72
C ARG A 298 0.44 7.18 -15.79
N ILE A 299 0.20 6.18 -14.94
CA ILE A 299 -1.04 5.40 -14.85
C ILE A 299 -1.56 5.38 -13.40
N PHE A 300 -2.84 5.11 -13.20
CA PHE A 300 -3.56 5.33 -11.94
C PHE A 300 -3.53 6.81 -11.51
N THR A 301 -3.54 7.71 -12.50
CA THR A 301 -3.52 9.15 -12.25
C THR A 301 -4.87 9.66 -11.77
N ASP A 302 -4.88 10.80 -11.07
CA ASP A 302 -6.10 11.39 -10.54
C ASP A 302 -6.84 12.21 -11.61
N PRO A 303 -8.04 11.79 -12.06
CA PRO A 303 -8.79 12.49 -13.10
C PRO A 303 -9.29 13.87 -12.65
N GLN A 304 -9.31 14.17 -11.35
CA GLN A 304 -9.72 15.47 -10.82
C GLN A 304 -8.56 16.48 -10.78
N THR A 305 -7.31 16.02 -10.90
CA THR A 305 -6.13 16.89 -10.91
C THR A 305 -5.72 17.21 -12.34
N THR A 306 -5.79 18.47 -12.75
CA THR A 306 -5.29 18.96 -14.05
C THR A 306 -3.76 18.92 -14.10
N THR A 307 -3.18 18.48 -15.22
CA THR A 307 -1.73 18.57 -15.44
C THR A 307 -1.31 20.04 -15.63
N SER A 308 -0.23 20.46 -14.98
CA SER A 308 0.35 21.78 -15.22
C SER A 308 1.32 21.72 -16.39
N ASN A 309 1.28 22.69 -17.30
CA ASN A 309 2.33 22.93 -18.30
C ASN A 309 3.26 24.09 -17.90
N ILE A 310 3.08 24.63 -16.70
CA ILE A 310 3.93 25.66 -16.09
C ILE A 310 5.08 24.98 -15.34
N LEU A 311 6.31 25.41 -15.61
CA LEU A 311 7.52 24.98 -14.90
C LEU A 311 7.64 25.76 -13.56
N PRO A 312 8.06 25.11 -12.46
CA PRO A 312 8.35 25.81 -11.21
C PRO A 312 9.65 26.60 -11.32
N ASN A 313 9.68 27.83 -10.80
CA ASN A 313 10.91 28.60 -10.67
C ASN A 313 11.66 28.14 -9.42
N LEU A 314 12.69 27.32 -9.62
CA LEU A 314 13.52 26.75 -8.55
C LEU A 314 14.99 27.19 -8.67
N LYS A 315 15.23 28.35 -9.28
CA LYS A 315 16.59 28.86 -9.46
C LYS A 315 17.22 29.21 -8.11
N PRO A 316 18.50 28.90 -7.90
CA PRO A 316 19.20 29.36 -6.71
C PRO A 316 19.21 30.90 -6.66
N PRO A 317 19.17 31.52 -5.47
CA PRO A 317 19.31 32.95 -5.34
C PRO A 317 20.69 33.41 -5.87
N PRO A 318 20.78 34.56 -6.55
CA PRO A 318 22.05 35.10 -7.03
C PRO A 318 22.98 35.52 -5.87
N GLY A 319 24.28 35.21 -5.97
CA GLY A 319 25.33 35.69 -5.06
C GLY A 319 25.70 34.78 -3.86
N GLU A 320 26.52 35.31 -2.94
CA GLU A 320 27.10 34.63 -1.75
C GLU A 320 26.09 34.19 -0.67
N LEU A 321 24.79 34.42 -0.87
CA LEU A 321 23.73 33.97 0.06
C LEU A 321 23.74 32.45 0.29
N GLY A 322 24.29 31.67 -0.64
CA GLY A 322 24.51 30.23 -0.49
C GLY A 322 25.54 29.79 0.57
N LEU A 323 26.31 30.73 1.17
CA LEU A 323 27.31 30.42 2.21
C LEU A 323 26.72 30.32 3.62
N ARG A 324 25.56 30.94 3.87
CA ARG A 324 24.92 30.88 5.19
C ARG A 324 24.11 29.60 5.32
N HIS A 325 24.16 29.01 6.51
CA HIS A 325 23.54 27.73 6.79
C HIS A 325 22.80 27.77 8.12
N ILE A 326 21.94 26.79 8.31
CA ILE A 326 21.27 26.53 9.58
C ILE A 326 21.16 25.02 9.78
N ILE A 327 21.47 24.57 11.00
CA ILE A 327 21.35 23.17 11.39
C ILE A 327 20.18 23.04 12.35
N ILE A 328 19.24 22.16 12.00
CA ILE A 328 18.01 21.92 12.75
C ILE A 328 17.93 20.43 13.06
N ALA A 329 17.72 20.09 14.33
CA ALA A 329 17.33 18.74 14.69
C ALA A 329 15.81 18.57 14.61
N THR A 330 15.37 17.42 14.12
CA THR A 330 13.94 17.08 14.02
C THR A 330 13.66 15.74 14.67
N ASP A 331 12.59 15.67 15.44
CA ASP A 331 12.14 14.44 16.09
C ASP A 331 10.60 14.33 16.10
N GLY A 332 10.11 13.11 16.28
CA GLY A 332 8.71 12.78 16.47
C GLY A 332 8.52 11.96 17.73
N SER A 333 7.43 12.23 18.44
CA SER A 333 7.02 11.48 19.62
C SER A 333 5.61 10.95 19.46
N CYS A 334 5.32 9.80 20.04
CA CYS A 334 3.97 9.23 20.05
C CYS A 334 3.68 8.50 21.35
N GLU A 335 2.63 8.94 22.03
CA GLU A 335 2.01 8.16 23.10
C GLU A 335 1.08 7.10 22.52
N ASN A 336 1.00 5.94 23.19
CA ASN A 336 0.18 4.79 22.80
C ASN A 336 0.41 4.39 21.33
N ASN A 337 1.66 4.44 20.86
CA ASN A 337 2.00 4.19 19.47
C ASN A 337 1.54 2.78 19.01
N GLY A 338 0.73 2.73 17.94
CA GLY A 338 0.14 1.49 17.42
C GLY A 338 -1.14 1.06 18.12
N GLU A 339 -1.77 1.95 18.88
CA GLU A 339 -3.07 1.80 19.53
C GLU A 339 -4.09 2.78 18.93
N GLU A 340 -5.38 2.53 19.13
CA GLU A 340 -6.46 3.34 18.53
C GLU A 340 -6.50 4.77 19.10
N ASN A 341 -6.09 4.95 20.35
CA ASN A 341 -6.00 6.23 21.05
C ASN A 341 -4.61 6.88 20.97
N ALA A 342 -3.76 6.46 20.02
CA ALA A 342 -2.45 7.04 19.80
C ALA A 342 -2.51 8.56 19.61
N ARG A 343 -1.51 9.26 20.14
CA ARG A 343 -1.34 10.71 19.99
C ARG A 343 0.09 10.99 19.60
N ALA A 344 0.30 11.74 18.53
CA ALA A 344 1.63 12.04 18.03
C ALA A 344 1.95 13.54 18.03
N GLY A 345 3.23 13.84 18.16
CA GLY A 345 3.81 15.17 18.19
C GLY A 345 5.10 15.22 17.37
N ALA A 346 5.48 16.41 16.95
CA ALA A 346 6.72 16.68 16.23
C ALA A 346 7.44 17.89 16.85
N GLY A 347 8.76 17.87 16.82
CA GLY A 347 9.62 18.94 17.31
C GLY A 347 10.69 19.30 16.30
N ILE A 348 10.98 20.60 16.17
CA ILE A 348 12.18 21.11 15.49
C ILE A 348 12.95 22.00 16.46
N PHE A 349 14.26 21.78 16.56
CA PHE A 349 15.13 22.47 17.50
C PHE A 349 16.43 22.91 16.84
N ILE A 350 16.83 24.16 17.05
CA ILE A 350 18.05 24.76 16.50
C ILE A 350 19.10 24.89 17.60
N GLU A 351 18.76 25.70 18.62
CA GLU A 351 19.54 25.92 19.83
C GLU A 351 18.61 26.44 20.93
N LYS A 352 19.13 26.55 22.16
CA LYS A 352 18.34 26.99 23.31
C LYS A 352 17.79 28.41 23.07
N SER A 353 16.50 28.58 23.33
CA SER A 353 15.77 29.85 23.18
C SER A 353 15.73 30.45 21.76
N HIS A 354 16.09 29.68 20.73
CA HIS A 354 15.94 30.14 19.35
C HIS A 354 14.45 30.36 19.01
N PRO A 355 14.06 31.51 18.43
CA PRO A 355 12.65 31.86 18.19
C PRO A 355 11.92 30.91 17.21
N ASP A 356 12.67 30.23 16.35
CA ASP A 356 12.14 29.26 15.38
C ASP A 356 12.06 27.82 15.90
N ASN A 357 12.37 27.57 17.17
CA ASN A 357 12.04 26.28 17.78
C ASN A 357 10.52 26.08 17.75
N ARG A 358 10.06 24.93 17.23
CA ARG A 358 8.62 24.61 17.14
C ARG A 358 8.32 23.25 17.74
N SER A 359 7.14 23.18 18.36
CA SER A 359 6.50 21.96 18.84
C SER A 359 5.11 21.88 18.19
N ALA A 360 4.77 20.77 17.55
CA ALA A 360 3.56 20.63 16.76
C ALA A 360 2.80 19.35 17.10
N LYS A 361 1.56 19.48 17.57
CA LYS A 361 0.68 18.35 17.85
C LYS A 361 0.06 17.88 16.54
N LEU A 362 0.12 16.58 16.23
CA LEU A 362 -0.39 16.08 14.97
C LEU A 362 -1.93 16.12 14.92
N PRO A 363 -2.52 16.56 13.80
CA PRO A 363 -3.96 16.53 13.60
C PRO A 363 -4.47 15.12 13.29
N LYS A 364 -5.72 14.81 13.67
CA LYS A 364 -6.33 13.48 13.52
C LYS A 364 -6.51 13.00 12.07
N TYR A 365 -6.44 13.89 11.08
CA TYR A 365 -6.44 13.48 9.66
C TYR A 365 -5.10 12.85 9.22
N LEU A 366 -4.07 12.96 10.05
CA LEU A 366 -2.82 12.21 9.91
C LEU A 366 -2.82 10.99 10.84
N ALA A 367 -2.16 9.92 10.40
CA ALA A 367 -1.92 8.76 11.25
C ALA A 367 -1.17 9.18 12.53
N GLN A 368 -1.61 8.70 13.68
CA GLN A 368 -0.97 9.01 14.95
C GLN A 368 0.10 7.94 15.22
N SER A 369 1.33 8.23 14.81
CA SER A 369 2.48 7.35 15.03
C SER A 369 3.79 8.14 15.10
N ASN A 370 4.83 7.53 15.68
CA ASN A 370 6.16 8.15 15.79
C ASN A 370 6.69 8.57 14.42
N GLN A 371 6.62 7.66 13.46
CA GLN A 371 7.02 7.86 12.07
C GLN A 371 6.31 9.04 11.38
N THR A 372 5.05 9.28 11.73
CA THR A 372 4.30 10.42 11.18
C THR A 372 4.76 11.72 11.84
N GLY A 373 5.01 11.71 13.16
CA GLY A 373 5.62 12.83 13.87
C GLY A 373 6.97 13.22 13.30
N GLU A 374 7.86 12.25 13.07
CA GLU A 374 9.19 12.46 12.49
C GLU A 374 9.10 13.12 11.10
N LEU A 375 8.20 12.64 10.22
CA LEU A 375 7.96 13.26 8.90
C LEU A 375 7.42 14.68 9.00
N VAL A 376 6.52 14.96 9.95
CA VAL A 376 6.01 16.31 10.19
C VAL A 376 7.13 17.22 10.69
N GLY A 377 8.03 16.73 11.56
CA GLY A 377 9.22 17.48 11.98
C GLY A 377 10.11 17.89 10.81
N ALA A 378 10.44 16.93 9.93
CA ALA A 378 11.21 17.20 8.71
C ALA A 378 10.50 18.20 7.78
N LYS A 379 9.18 18.08 7.62
CA LYS A 379 8.38 19.03 6.83
C LYS A 379 8.41 20.42 7.42
N LEU A 380 8.20 20.56 8.72
CA LEU A 380 8.22 21.85 9.42
C LEU A 380 9.58 22.51 9.25
N ALA A 381 10.68 21.77 9.43
CA ALA A 381 12.02 22.30 9.21
C ALA A 381 12.19 22.84 7.77
N ALA A 382 11.72 22.12 6.75
CA ALA A 382 11.81 22.59 5.37
C ALA A 382 10.93 23.81 5.07
N ASP A 383 9.71 23.85 5.64
CA ASP A 383 8.70 24.89 5.38
C ASP A 383 8.97 26.20 6.13
N THR A 384 9.47 26.16 7.37
CA THR A 384 9.63 27.35 8.21
C THR A 384 11.00 27.99 8.11
N THR A 385 12.01 27.23 7.67
CA THR A 385 13.37 27.75 7.56
C THR A 385 13.49 28.70 6.38
N ASN A 386 14.15 29.84 6.61
CA ASN A 386 14.47 30.81 5.57
C ASN A 386 15.00 30.09 4.31
N PRO A 387 14.34 30.24 3.15
CA PRO A 387 14.73 29.56 1.92
C PRO A 387 16.08 30.03 1.38
N ALA A 388 16.60 31.18 1.84
CA ALA A 388 17.92 31.69 1.47
C ALA A 388 19.08 31.00 2.22
N LEU A 389 18.82 30.16 3.22
CA LEU A 389 19.85 29.45 3.99
C LEU A 389 19.98 28.00 3.51
N SER A 390 21.22 27.49 3.42
CA SER A 390 21.45 26.06 3.29
C SER A 390 20.97 25.32 4.55
N LEU A 391 20.16 24.28 4.38
CA LEU A 391 19.51 23.59 5.50
C LEU A 391 20.21 22.27 5.82
N GLY A 392 20.72 22.11 7.04
CA GLY A 392 21.18 20.83 7.59
C GLY A 392 20.13 20.26 8.55
N ILE A 393 19.65 19.05 8.30
CA ILE A 393 18.73 18.33 9.19
C ILE A 393 19.45 17.21 9.92
N GLU A 394 19.47 17.28 11.25
CA GLU A 394 19.86 16.18 12.12
C GLU A 394 18.61 15.41 12.56
N THR A 395 18.62 14.08 12.40
CA THR A 395 17.51 13.24 12.88
C THR A 395 17.99 11.83 13.18
N ASP A 396 17.43 11.20 14.20
CA ASP A 396 17.64 9.78 14.46
C ASP A 396 16.66 8.88 13.67
N SER A 397 15.68 9.48 13.00
CA SER A 397 14.68 8.78 12.19
C SER A 397 15.27 8.23 10.89
N ARG A 398 15.50 6.92 10.88
CA ARG A 398 15.77 6.18 9.63
C ARG A 398 14.59 6.26 8.65
N TYR A 399 13.38 6.50 9.13
CA TYR A 399 12.19 6.58 8.30
C TYR A 399 12.17 7.87 7.47
N VAL A 400 12.47 9.03 8.07
CA VAL A 400 12.66 10.31 7.38
C VAL A 400 13.79 10.22 6.35
N LEU A 401 14.96 9.71 6.76
CA LEU A 401 16.11 9.57 5.87
C LEU A 401 15.79 8.67 4.68
N ASN A 402 15.07 7.57 4.90
CA ASN A 402 14.61 6.70 3.82
C ASN A 402 13.58 7.37 2.91
N ALA A 403 12.66 8.17 3.47
CA ALA A 403 11.66 8.92 2.71
C ALA A 403 12.31 9.95 1.77
N LEU A 404 13.32 10.67 2.26
CA LEU A 404 14.06 11.66 1.47
C LEU A 404 14.98 10.99 0.44
N LYS A 405 15.73 9.95 0.84
CA LYS A 405 16.65 9.22 -0.05
C LYS A 405 15.93 8.48 -1.19
N ASN A 406 14.82 7.81 -0.88
CA ASN A 406 14.08 6.98 -1.84
C ASN A 406 12.81 7.67 -2.37
N GLY A 407 12.65 8.98 -2.12
CA GLY A 407 11.46 9.74 -2.46
C GLY A 407 11.09 9.66 -3.94
N GLN A 408 12.07 9.82 -4.83
CA GLN A 408 11.86 9.70 -6.28
C GLN A 408 11.35 8.31 -6.68
N LYS A 409 11.87 7.24 -6.06
CA LYS A 409 11.40 5.88 -6.31
C LYS A 409 9.94 5.72 -5.88
N PHE A 410 9.57 6.21 -4.69
CA PHE A 410 8.20 6.13 -4.21
C PHE A 410 7.24 6.93 -5.09
N GLU A 411 7.65 8.11 -5.54
CA GLU A 411 6.89 8.92 -6.51
C GLU A 411 6.74 8.17 -7.83
N ASN A 412 7.79 7.57 -8.37
CA ASN A 412 7.73 6.76 -9.60
C ASN A 412 6.80 5.55 -9.45
N GLU A 413 6.73 4.93 -8.28
CA GLU A 413 5.78 3.85 -7.95
C GLU A 413 4.38 4.37 -7.56
N GLY A 414 4.13 5.69 -7.66
CA GLY A 414 2.85 6.33 -7.33
C GLY A 414 2.44 6.21 -5.87
N PHE A 415 3.41 5.96 -4.98
CA PHE A 415 3.22 5.69 -3.56
C PHE A 415 2.21 4.58 -3.25
N ILE A 416 2.00 3.63 -4.17
CA ILE A 416 0.95 2.60 -4.07
C ILE A 416 1.14 1.76 -2.80
N THR A 417 2.37 1.37 -2.48
CA THR A 417 2.69 0.52 -1.32
C THR A 417 3.25 1.29 -0.14
N THR A 418 3.25 2.61 -0.20
CA THR A 418 3.94 3.46 0.78
C THR A 418 2.95 3.96 1.84
N SER A 419 3.21 3.63 3.10
CA SER A 419 2.51 4.25 4.24
C SER A 419 2.81 5.75 4.30
N ASN A 420 1.90 6.56 4.85
CA ASN A 420 2.05 8.02 4.91
C ASN A 420 2.25 8.71 3.54
N LYS A 421 1.73 8.12 2.45
CA LYS A 421 1.96 8.60 1.07
C LYS A 421 1.70 10.09 0.84
N SER A 422 0.61 10.65 1.37
CA SER A 422 0.28 12.07 1.19
C SER A 422 1.26 12.97 1.92
N LEU A 423 1.68 12.59 3.13
CA LEU A 423 2.65 13.33 3.93
C LEU A 423 4.05 13.24 3.30
N ILE A 424 4.50 12.06 2.87
CA ILE A 424 5.80 11.91 2.19
C ILE A 424 5.82 12.74 0.91
N ALA A 425 4.78 12.69 0.08
CA ALA A 425 4.72 13.49 -1.14
C ALA A 425 4.79 14.99 -0.81
N SER A 426 4.10 15.45 0.25
CA SER A 426 4.17 16.84 0.72
C SER A 426 5.55 17.23 1.27
N VAL A 427 6.23 16.33 2.02
CA VAL A 427 7.61 16.52 2.49
C VAL A 427 8.55 16.70 1.30
N LEU A 428 8.48 15.82 0.29
CA LEU A 428 9.31 15.93 -0.91
C LEU A 428 9.09 17.24 -1.64
N THR A 429 7.84 17.73 -1.72
CA THR A 429 7.53 19.04 -2.28
C THR A 429 8.19 20.16 -1.46
N SER A 430 8.05 20.18 -0.13
CA SER A 430 8.68 21.19 0.74
C SER A 430 10.20 21.25 0.57
N PHE A 431 10.85 20.10 0.42
CA PHE A 431 12.30 20.06 0.19
C PHE A 431 12.67 20.52 -1.23
N ARG A 432 11.91 20.12 -2.25
CA ARG A 432 12.13 20.55 -3.65
C ARG A 432 11.86 22.04 -3.88
N THR A 433 11.00 22.67 -3.08
CA THR A 433 10.77 24.12 -3.15
C THR A 433 11.94 24.95 -2.61
N ARG A 434 12.89 24.33 -1.89
CA ARG A 434 14.09 25.04 -1.43
C ARG A 434 15.04 25.24 -2.60
N THR A 435 15.44 26.49 -2.81
CA THR A 435 16.38 26.91 -3.85
C THR A 435 17.84 26.83 -3.41
N THR A 436 18.07 26.60 -2.11
CA THR A 436 19.39 26.33 -1.52
C THR A 436 19.59 24.85 -1.20
N PRO A 437 20.85 24.37 -1.14
CA PRO A 437 21.17 23.00 -0.78
C PRO A 437 20.57 22.58 0.57
N THR A 438 20.09 21.32 0.62
CA THR A 438 19.61 20.70 1.85
C THR A 438 20.38 19.40 2.11
N TYR A 439 20.77 19.18 3.35
CA TYR A 439 21.57 18.04 3.80
C TYR A 439 20.88 17.34 4.97
N THR A 440 21.13 16.05 5.09
CA THR A 440 20.61 15.22 6.18
C THR A 440 21.75 14.46 6.86
N LYS A 441 21.71 14.36 8.18
CA LYS A 441 22.67 13.59 8.98
C LYS A 441 21.91 12.71 9.96
N TRP A 442 22.21 11.42 9.92
CA TRP A 442 21.73 10.51 10.95
C TRP A 442 22.51 10.74 12.24
N VAL A 443 21.80 11.00 13.33
CA VAL A 443 22.36 11.05 14.67
C VAL A 443 21.82 9.88 15.49
N LYS A 444 22.56 9.46 16.50
CA LYS A 444 22.11 8.41 17.41
C LYS A 444 21.18 9.04 18.44
N GLY A 445 19.96 8.52 18.57
CA GLY A 445 19.01 8.96 19.58
C GLY A 445 19.52 8.70 21.01
N HIS A 446 19.20 9.61 21.93
CA HIS A 446 19.55 9.56 23.35
C HIS A 446 21.05 9.37 23.65
N ASP A 447 21.92 10.03 22.88
CA ASP A 447 23.38 9.92 22.99
C ASP A 447 24.06 11.23 23.44
N GLY A 448 23.31 12.16 24.06
CA GLY A 448 23.86 13.44 24.53
C GLY A 448 23.96 14.54 23.46
N ASN A 449 23.36 14.36 22.27
CA ASN A 449 23.30 15.43 21.26
C ASN A 449 22.24 16.46 21.67
N GLU A 450 22.70 17.62 22.11
CA GLU A 450 21.87 18.73 22.61
C GLU A 450 20.72 19.09 21.65
N ARG A 451 20.97 19.15 20.32
CA ARG A 451 19.92 19.52 19.37
C ARG A 451 18.87 18.42 19.25
N ASN A 452 19.29 17.16 19.14
CA ASN A 452 18.37 16.03 19.03
C ASN A 452 17.53 15.88 20.30
N GLU A 453 18.14 16.05 21.48
CA GLU A 453 17.43 16.02 22.76
C GLU A 453 16.44 17.19 22.90
N GLY A 454 16.81 18.38 22.41
CA GLY A 454 15.91 19.52 22.31
C GLY A 454 14.70 19.24 21.41
N ALA A 455 14.91 18.57 20.27
CA ALA A 455 13.84 18.17 19.36
C ALA A 455 12.90 17.12 19.98
N ASP A 456 13.44 16.09 20.64
CA ASP A 456 12.68 15.07 21.39
C ASP A 456 11.81 15.72 22.47
N LYS A 457 12.38 16.66 23.23
CA LYS A 457 11.65 17.41 24.26
C LYS A 457 10.47 18.19 23.66
N LEU A 458 10.70 18.93 22.58
CA LEU A 458 9.64 19.68 21.89
C LEU A 458 8.55 18.76 21.30
N ALA A 459 8.94 17.59 20.79
CA ALA A 459 8.00 16.60 20.27
C ALA A 459 7.12 16.00 21.37
N LYS A 460 7.67 15.76 22.57
CA LYS A 460 6.92 15.33 23.76
C LYS A 460 6.00 16.42 24.29
N GLU A 461 6.49 17.66 24.37
CA GLU A 461 5.67 18.82 24.78
C GLU A 461 4.46 19.03 23.86
N ALA A 462 4.56 18.63 22.59
CA ALA A 462 3.44 18.72 21.64
C ALA A 462 2.25 17.84 22.06
N LEU A 463 2.49 16.70 22.72
CA LEU A 463 1.44 15.76 23.12
C LEU A 463 0.47 16.37 24.13
N SER A 464 0.98 17.29 24.97
CA SER A 464 0.23 17.99 26.01
C SER A 464 -0.58 19.19 25.50
N LYS A 465 -0.42 19.58 24.23
CA LYS A 465 -1.19 20.72 23.67
C LYS A 465 -2.66 20.33 23.49
N ASP A 466 -3.59 21.24 23.74
CA ASP A 466 -5.02 20.94 23.52
C ASP A 466 -5.34 20.83 22.01
N LYS A 467 -4.96 21.87 21.26
CA LYS A 467 -5.24 22.00 19.83
C LYS A 467 -4.15 21.38 18.98
N ALA A 468 -4.56 20.66 17.94
CA ALA A 468 -3.65 20.16 16.92
C ALA A 468 -3.10 21.30 16.06
N SER A 469 -1.84 21.17 15.64
CA SER A 469 -1.20 22.06 14.68
C SER A 469 -1.71 21.76 13.27
N PHE A 470 -1.90 22.79 12.45
CA PHE A 470 -2.23 22.60 11.05
C PHE A 470 -0.99 22.14 10.27
N VAL A 471 -1.13 21.07 9.48
CA VAL A 471 -0.07 20.55 8.61
C VAL A 471 -0.58 20.58 7.17
N ASN A 472 -0.06 21.52 6.37
CA ASN A 472 -0.49 21.66 4.97
C ASN A 472 0.04 20.50 4.11
N LEU A 473 -0.85 19.60 3.67
CA LEU A 473 -0.49 18.51 2.75
C LEU A 473 -0.61 18.87 1.26
N LEU A 474 -1.12 20.07 0.95
CA LEU A 474 -1.34 20.49 -0.43
C LEU A 474 0.00 20.74 -1.12
N GLN A 475 0.08 20.31 -2.38
CA GLN A 475 1.24 20.52 -3.23
C GLN A 475 0.90 21.57 -4.29
N PRO A 476 1.81 22.51 -4.60
CA PRO A 476 1.66 23.41 -5.73
C PRO A 476 1.36 22.63 -7.03
N PRO A 477 0.40 23.07 -7.88
CA PRO A 477 0.04 22.35 -9.09
C PRO A 477 1.20 22.07 -10.05
N ASN A 478 2.21 22.95 -10.09
CA ASN A 478 3.41 22.80 -10.91
C ASN A 478 4.49 21.89 -10.31
N LEU A 479 4.31 21.38 -9.08
CA LEU A 479 5.17 20.39 -8.42
C LEU A 479 4.45 19.07 -8.10
N LYS A 480 3.14 19.01 -8.35
CA LYS A 480 2.32 17.84 -8.09
C LYS A 480 2.34 16.90 -9.29
N VAL A 481 2.61 15.62 -9.03
CA VAL A 481 2.40 14.52 -9.99
C VAL A 481 1.52 13.45 -9.37
N THR A 482 0.72 12.77 -10.19
CA THR A 482 -0.18 11.71 -9.72
C THR A 482 0.07 10.39 -10.42
N GLY A 483 -0.48 9.31 -9.84
CA GLY A 483 -0.28 7.96 -10.34
C GLY A 483 1.19 7.51 -10.32
N ALA A 484 1.45 6.35 -10.92
CA ALA A 484 2.77 5.75 -11.02
C ALA A 484 3.31 5.86 -12.45
N LYS A 485 4.62 6.06 -12.58
CA LYS A 485 5.34 5.98 -13.85
C LYS A 485 5.15 4.59 -14.47
N LEU A 486 4.73 4.54 -15.73
CA LEU A 486 4.43 3.28 -16.40
C LEU A 486 5.69 2.40 -16.54
N THR A 487 6.86 3.01 -16.77
CA THR A 487 8.16 2.32 -16.83
C THR A 487 8.54 1.65 -15.51
N SER A 488 8.11 2.20 -14.37
CA SER A 488 8.31 1.61 -13.03
C SER A 488 7.25 0.55 -12.66
N MET A 489 6.19 0.41 -13.45
CA MET A 489 5.11 -0.53 -13.14
C MET A 489 5.56 -1.98 -13.28
N THR A 490 5.16 -2.80 -12.31
CA THR A 490 5.27 -4.27 -12.36
C THR A 490 3.87 -4.87 -12.24
N GLN A 491 3.66 -6.11 -12.69
CA GLN A 491 2.36 -6.77 -12.54
C GLN A 491 1.92 -6.84 -11.06
N SER A 492 2.86 -7.07 -10.14
CA SER A 492 2.59 -7.08 -8.70
C SER A 492 2.16 -5.72 -8.17
N LEU A 493 2.82 -4.63 -8.61
CA LEU A 493 2.45 -3.26 -8.23
C LEU A 493 1.08 -2.87 -8.80
N ALA A 494 0.82 -3.19 -10.07
CA ALA A 494 -0.47 -2.97 -10.73
C ALA A 494 -1.59 -3.73 -10.03
N TYR A 495 -1.38 -5.01 -9.70
CA TYR A 495 -2.35 -5.81 -8.95
C TYR A 495 -2.68 -5.17 -7.60
N LYS A 496 -1.65 -4.73 -6.84
CA LYS A 496 -1.87 -4.05 -5.55
C LYS A 496 -2.66 -2.76 -5.71
N ALA A 497 -2.38 -1.94 -6.74
CA ALA A 497 -3.14 -0.72 -7.01
C ALA A 497 -4.61 -1.01 -7.32
N ILE A 498 -4.87 -1.98 -8.21
CA ILE A 498 -6.24 -2.40 -8.57
C ILE A 498 -6.98 -2.92 -7.34
N MET A 499 -6.32 -3.74 -6.51
CA MET A 499 -6.90 -4.24 -5.28
C MET A 499 -7.25 -3.10 -4.31
N GLN A 500 -6.37 -2.10 -4.13
CA GLN A 500 -6.69 -0.94 -3.30
C GLN A 500 -7.90 -0.14 -3.83
N MET A 501 -8.01 0.03 -5.15
CA MET A 501 -9.17 0.69 -5.77
C MET A 501 -10.46 -0.10 -5.53
N LYS A 502 -10.42 -1.43 -5.72
CA LYS A 502 -11.55 -2.33 -5.48
C LYS A 502 -11.97 -2.32 -4.02
N THR A 503 -11.03 -2.39 -3.08
CA THR A 503 -11.32 -2.36 -1.65
C THR A 503 -11.97 -1.03 -1.24
N ARG A 504 -11.46 0.11 -1.72
CA ARG A 504 -12.07 1.43 -1.49
C ARG A 504 -13.49 1.51 -2.04
N LYS A 505 -13.72 1.03 -3.27
CA LYS A 505 -15.04 1.03 -3.91
C LYS A 505 -16.04 0.11 -3.20
N ASN A 506 -15.58 -1.04 -2.71
CA ASN A 506 -16.39 -2.04 -2.03
C ASN A 506 -16.44 -1.84 -0.50
N GLY A 507 -15.93 -0.71 0.00
CA GLY A 507 -15.65 -0.44 1.41
C GLY A 507 -16.86 -0.31 2.34
N THR A 508 -18.04 -0.80 1.95
CA THR A 508 -19.17 -0.97 2.89
C THR A 508 -18.77 -2.00 3.94
N LYS A 509 -18.32 -1.50 5.10
CA LYS A 509 -17.97 -2.31 6.26
C LYS A 509 -19.24 -3.00 6.77
N ARG A 510 -19.18 -4.32 6.97
CA ARG A 510 -20.32 -5.10 7.46
C ARG A 510 -20.64 -4.66 8.89
N LYS A 511 -21.85 -4.15 9.13
CA LYS A 511 -22.29 -3.64 10.44
C LYS A 511 -21.99 -4.62 11.59
N ARG A 512 -22.26 -5.92 11.41
CA ARG A 512 -21.99 -6.95 12.42
C ARG A 512 -20.50 -7.17 12.69
N THR A 513 -19.65 -7.06 11.67
CA THR A 513 -18.19 -7.09 11.85
C THR A 513 -17.70 -5.88 12.64
N GLU A 514 -18.20 -4.67 12.33
CA GLU A 514 -17.82 -3.48 13.09
C GLU A 514 -18.25 -3.55 14.55
N LEU A 515 -19.45 -4.08 14.84
CA LEU A 515 -19.91 -4.31 16.22
C LEU A 515 -19.00 -5.28 16.98
N ASN A 516 -18.55 -6.36 16.34
CA ASN A 516 -17.59 -7.28 16.96
C ASN A 516 -16.23 -6.63 17.18
N LEU A 517 -15.73 -5.81 16.25
CA LEU A 517 -14.49 -5.05 16.43
C LEU A 517 -14.57 -4.08 17.61
N MET A 518 -15.69 -3.39 17.77
CA MET A 518 -15.93 -2.51 18.93
C MET A 518 -15.95 -3.30 20.24
N ARG A 519 -16.63 -4.45 20.27
CA ARG A 519 -16.64 -5.36 21.44
C ARG A 519 -15.22 -5.79 21.83
N ILE A 520 -14.41 -6.16 20.83
CA ILE A 520 -13.01 -6.55 21.05
C ILE A 520 -12.22 -5.38 21.64
N GLN A 521 -12.35 -4.17 21.08
CA GLN A 521 -11.63 -2.99 21.58
C GLN A 521 -11.98 -2.70 23.04
N ASN A 522 -13.27 -2.67 23.37
CA ASN A 522 -13.73 -2.40 24.75
C ASN A 522 -13.25 -3.48 25.73
N CYS A 523 -13.33 -4.76 25.37
CA CYS A 523 -12.83 -5.83 26.24
C CYS A 523 -11.31 -5.78 26.41
N VAL A 524 -10.54 -5.53 25.33
CA VAL A 524 -9.08 -5.45 25.44
C VAL A 524 -8.65 -4.25 26.28
N GLU A 525 -9.37 -3.12 26.18
CA GLU A 525 -9.16 -1.96 27.05
C GLU A 525 -9.44 -2.30 28.51
N ASP A 526 -10.60 -2.88 28.82
CA ASP A 526 -10.98 -3.27 30.18
C ASP A 526 -10.01 -4.29 30.80
N ARG A 527 -9.59 -5.31 30.04
CA ARG A 527 -8.76 -6.40 30.56
C ARG A 527 -7.26 -6.10 30.58
N PHE A 528 -6.77 -5.33 29.61
CA PHE A 528 -5.33 -5.17 29.37
C PHE A 528 -4.86 -3.71 29.34
N GLY A 529 -5.76 -2.74 29.53
CA GLY A 529 -5.44 -1.32 29.68
C GLY A 529 -4.98 -0.62 28.40
N TYR A 530 -5.35 -1.13 27.22
CA TYR A 530 -4.98 -0.51 25.95
C TYR A 530 -6.01 -0.76 24.84
N ILE A 531 -6.10 0.15 23.85
CA ILE A 531 -7.09 0.03 22.77
C ILE A 531 -6.40 -0.43 21.48
N PRO A 532 -6.61 -1.67 21.01
CA PRO A 532 -5.96 -2.16 19.79
C PRO A 532 -6.58 -1.51 18.54
N THR A 533 -5.77 -1.24 17.53
CA THR A 533 -6.31 -0.88 16.20
C THR A 533 -6.96 -2.10 15.55
N LYS A 534 -7.88 -1.85 14.60
CA LYS A 534 -8.55 -2.91 13.84
C LYS A 534 -7.55 -3.75 13.04
N GLU A 535 -6.55 -3.10 12.45
CA GLU A 535 -5.48 -3.75 11.69
C GLU A 535 -4.69 -4.71 12.59
N ARG A 536 -4.33 -4.26 13.79
CA ARG A 536 -3.60 -5.06 14.78
C ARG A 536 -4.40 -6.28 15.20
N PHE A 537 -5.71 -6.15 15.39
CA PHE A 537 -6.59 -7.29 15.67
C PHE A 537 -6.53 -8.32 14.54
N TRP A 538 -6.77 -7.91 13.29
CA TRP A 538 -6.81 -8.84 12.16
C TRP A 538 -5.48 -9.57 11.93
N GLU A 539 -4.37 -8.88 12.14
CA GLU A 539 -3.03 -9.47 12.11
C GLU A 539 -2.81 -10.44 13.28
N SER A 540 -3.29 -10.10 14.47
CA SER A 540 -3.11 -10.92 15.69
C SER A 540 -3.82 -12.27 15.62
N ILE A 541 -4.96 -12.39 14.92
CA ILE A 541 -5.63 -13.70 14.73
C ILE A 541 -4.68 -14.70 14.06
N ARG A 542 -3.69 -14.25 13.29
CA ARG A 542 -2.73 -15.12 12.60
C ARG A 542 -1.56 -15.55 13.48
N HIS A 543 -1.59 -15.27 14.78
CA HIS A 543 -0.53 -15.62 15.73
C HIS A 543 -0.17 -17.10 15.64
N LYS A 544 1.13 -17.41 15.75
CA LYS A 544 1.67 -18.78 15.61
C LYS A 544 1.14 -19.74 16.67
N ASP A 545 0.63 -19.21 17.78
CA ASP A 545 0.07 -20.01 18.87
C ASP A 545 -1.27 -20.65 18.49
N PHE A 546 -2.02 -20.11 17.53
CA PHE A 546 -3.27 -20.73 17.09
C PHE A 546 -3.03 -21.76 16.00
N ASP A 547 -3.74 -22.89 16.09
CA ASP A 547 -3.85 -23.84 15.00
C ASP A 547 -4.64 -23.23 13.80
N ARG A 548 -4.72 -23.93 12.67
CA ARG A 548 -5.42 -23.38 11.50
C ARG A 548 -6.94 -23.29 11.70
N LYS A 549 -7.54 -24.19 12.47
CA LYS A 549 -9.00 -24.27 12.64
C LYS A 549 -9.49 -23.12 13.51
N THR A 550 -8.79 -22.84 14.60
CA THR A 550 -9.03 -21.75 15.54
C THR A 550 -8.88 -20.38 14.87
N ARG A 551 -7.86 -20.19 14.01
CA ARG A 551 -7.74 -18.95 13.21
C ARG A 551 -8.93 -18.73 12.27
N ASP A 552 -9.40 -19.81 11.66
CA ASP A 552 -10.58 -19.76 10.79
C ASP A 552 -11.84 -19.51 11.62
N PHE A 553 -11.96 -20.10 12.80
CA PHE A 553 -13.04 -19.87 13.74
C PHE A 553 -13.12 -18.41 14.21
N LEU A 554 -12.04 -17.85 14.78
CA LEU A 554 -12.02 -16.46 15.26
C LEU A 554 -12.38 -15.46 14.17
N TRP A 555 -11.85 -15.65 12.96
CA TRP A 555 -12.16 -14.81 11.81
C TRP A 555 -13.60 -14.94 11.35
N MET A 556 -14.13 -16.16 11.26
CA MET A 556 -15.53 -16.41 10.89
C MET A 556 -16.50 -15.84 11.92
N THR A 557 -16.18 -15.97 13.20
CA THR A 557 -16.97 -15.42 14.31
C THR A 557 -16.94 -13.89 14.28
N CYS A 558 -15.77 -13.26 14.10
CA CYS A 558 -15.69 -11.80 14.01
C CYS A 558 -16.49 -11.27 12.81
N HIS A 559 -16.44 -11.96 11.67
CA HIS A 559 -17.27 -11.63 10.53
C HIS A 559 -18.73 -12.03 10.63
N ASP A 560 -19.17 -12.67 11.72
CA ASP A 560 -20.51 -13.22 11.85
C ASP A 560 -20.90 -14.03 10.60
N ALA A 561 -20.09 -15.05 10.33
CA ALA A 561 -20.12 -15.85 9.12
C ALA A 561 -20.57 -17.30 9.36
N TYR A 562 -20.85 -17.66 10.61
CA TYR A 562 -21.49 -18.93 10.93
C TYR A 562 -23.01 -18.79 10.81
N TRP A 563 -23.66 -19.86 10.37
CA TRP A 563 -25.12 -19.91 10.32
C TRP A 563 -25.68 -20.22 11.71
N THR A 564 -26.01 -19.15 12.45
CA THR A 564 -26.53 -19.21 13.81
C THR A 564 -27.57 -18.10 14.04
N GLY A 565 -28.42 -18.28 15.06
CA GLY A 565 -29.42 -17.30 15.50
C GLY A 565 -30.24 -16.71 14.35
N THR A 566 -30.27 -15.37 14.29
CA THR A 566 -31.03 -14.59 13.30
C THR A 566 -30.69 -14.87 11.83
N HIS A 567 -29.61 -15.59 11.51
CA HIS A 567 -29.37 -16.04 10.14
C HIS A 567 -30.43 -17.05 9.68
N TRP A 568 -30.90 -17.89 10.59
CA TRP A 568 -31.92 -18.89 10.33
C TRP A 568 -33.33 -18.28 10.25
N SER A 569 -33.60 -17.17 10.96
CA SER A 569 -34.89 -16.49 11.00
C SER A 569 -35.27 -15.72 9.71
N ARG A 570 -34.67 -16.04 8.57
CA ARG A 570 -34.96 -15.33 7.30
C ARG A 570 -36.25 -15.85 6.69
N PRO A 571 -37.10 -15.00 6.08
CA PRO A 571 -38.40 -15.42 5.54
C PRO A 571 -38.33 -16.58 4.52
N ASN A 572 -37.26 -16.63 3.72
CA ASN A 572 -37.09 -17.65 2.67
C ASN A 572 -36.38 -18.92 3.16
N MET A 573 -36.20 -19.10 4.47
CA MET A 573 -35.56 -20.27 5.05
C MET A 573 -36.60 -21.39 5.28
N PRO A 574 -36.29 -22.67 5.00
CA PRO A 574 -37.13 -23.81 5.39
C PRO A 574 -37.46 -23.80 6.88
N VAL A 575 -38.69 -24.17 7.25
CA VAL A 575 -39.23 -24.08 8.62
C VAL A 575 -38.39 -24.87 9.62
N ASP A 576 -37.97 -26.09 9.25
CA ASP A 576 -37.09 -26.96 10.03
C ASP A 576 -35.72 -26.31 10.33
N LEU A 577 -35.23 -25.45 9.45
CA LEU A 577 -34.01 -24.69 9.66
C LEU A 577 -34.25 -23.41 10.47
N GLN A 578 -35.43 -22.80 10.38
CA GLN A 578 -35.81 -21.65 11.20
C GLN A 578 -35.86 -22.01 12.68
N GLU A 579 -36.27 -23.24 13.03
CA GLU A 579 -36.26 -23.75 14.42
C GLU A 579 -34.86 -23.67 15.05
N ARG A 580 -33.80 -23.76 14.24
CA ARG A 580 -32.39 -23.64 14.70
C ARG A 580 -31.97 -22.21 15.05
N ALA A 581 -32.84 -21.22 14.84
CA ALA A 581 -32.58 -19.85 15.27
C ALA A 581 -32.61 -19.71 16.79
N ILE A 582 -33.33 -20.59 17.49
CA ILE A 582 -33.56 -20.55 18.93
C ILE A 582 -32.97 -21.81 19.56
N CYS A 583 -32.39 -21.68 20.74
CA CYS A 583 -31.84 -22.80 21.49
C CYS A 583 -32.99 -23.65 22.04
N SER A 584 -33.03 -24.94 21.70
CA SER A 584 -34.07 -25.86 22.16
C SER A 584 -34.10 -26.10 23.67
N HIS A 585 -33.03 -25.75 24.38
CA HIS A 585 -32.91 -25.98 25.83
C HIS A 585 -33.39 -24.79 26.67
N CYS A 586 -33.02 -23.56 26.29
CA CYS A 586 -33.30 -22.36 27.10
C CYS A 586 -34.08 -21.27 26.37
N GLY A 587 -34.52 -21.50 25.12
CA GLY A 587 -35.42 -20.59 24.40
C GLY A 587 -34.81 -19.25 23.94
N VAL A 588 -33.50 -19.04 24.14
CA VAL A 588 -32.78 -17.83 23.70
C VAL A 588 -32.31 -17.98 22.26
N ILE A 589 -32.12 -16.85 21.55
CA ILE A 589 -31.50 -16.84 20.21
C ILE A 589 -30.16 -17.57 20.25
N ASP A 590 -30.02 -18.61 19.41
CA ASP A 590 -28.87 -19.48 19.37
C ASP A 590 -27.76 -18.89 18.49
N ASP A 591 -27.23 -17.74 18.91
CA ASP A 591 -26.06 -17.09 18.30
C ASP A 591 -24.74 -17.49 18.98
N LEU A 592 -23.61 -16.99 18.46
CA LEU A 592 -22.28 -17.30 19.02
C LEU A 592 -22.02 -16.64 20.37
N THR A 593 -22.68 -15.53 20.68
CA THR A 593 -22.60 -14.92 22.02
C THR A 593 -23.21 -15.91 23.01
N HIS A 594 -24.46 -16.30 22.75
CA HIS A 594 -25.20 -17.24 23.58
C HIS A 594 -24.47 -18.58 23.72
N THR A 595 -24.11 -19.21 22.59
CA THR A 595 -23.45 -20.52 22.57
C THR A 595 -22.17 -20.55 23.41
N LEU A 596 -21.35 -19.49 23.30
CA LEU A 596 -20.02 -19.48 23.90
C LEU A 596 -20.03 -19.00 25.36
N THR A 597 -21.01 -18.21 25.78
CA THR A 597 -20.90 -17.49 27.07
C THR A 597 -22.10 -17.63 28.00
N THR A 598 -23.31 -17.85 27.50
CA THR A 598 -24.55 -17.83 28.34
C THR A 598 -25.47 -19.03 28.17
N CYS A 599 -25.14 -20.02 27.33
CA CYS A 599 -25.97 -21.20 27.16
C CYS A 599 -26.03 -22.04 28.44
N GLU A 600 -27.25 -22.36 28.87
CA GLU A 600 -27.54 -23.19 30.06
C GLU A 600 -27.44 -24.69 29.79
N ALA A 601 -27.43 -25.08 28.52
CA ALA A 601 -27.23 -26.47 28.15
C ALA A 601 -25.83 -26.96 28.54
N THR A 602 -25.72 -28.23 28.90
CA THR A 602 -24.44 -28.91 29.20
C THR A 602 -23.41 -28.65 28.10
N GLY A 603 -22.30 -27.99 28.43
CA GLY A 603 -21.33 -27.54 27.44
C GLY A 603 -20.41 -26.43 27.94
N GLN A 604 -20.80 -25.18 27.71
CA GLN A 604 -19.94 -24.00 27.90
C GLN A 604 -19.47 -23.85 29.35
N GLU A 605 -20.36 -24.04 30.32
CA GLU A 605 -20.06 -23.83 31.75
C GLU A 605 -18.95 -24.76 32.23
N ILE A 606 -19.07 -26.04 31.89
CA ILE A 606 -18.09 -27.07 32.26
C ILE A 606 -16.75 -26.78 31.59
N ILE A 607 -16.74 -26.42 30.30
CA ILE A 607 -15.48 -26.15 29.60
C ILE A 607 -14.79 -24.91 30.18
N TRP A 608 -15.54 -23.87 30.55
CA TRP A 608 -14.95 -22.68 31.18
C TRP A 608 -14.47 -22.94 32.61
N SER A 609 -15.14 -23.78 33.39
CA SER A 609 -14.64 -24.15 34.72
C SER A 609 -13.34 -24.97 34.65
N LEU A 610 -13.18 -25.80 33.63
CA LEU A 610 -11.91 -26.50 33.37
C LEU A 610 -10.78 -25.55 33.01
N ALA A 611 -11.08 -24.57 32.14
CA ALA A 611 -10.14 -23.52 31.78
C ALA A 611 -9.76 -22.64 32.98
N GLU A 612 -10.72 -22.33 33.84
CA GLU A 612 -10.53 -21.62 35.11
C GLU A 612 -9.58 -22.36 36.03
N ASN A 613 -9.83 -23.66 36.26
CA ASN A 613 -9.04 -24.47 37.16
C ASN A 613 -7.58 -24.54 36.68
N LEU A 614 -7.36 -24.71 35.37
CA LEU A 614 -6.02 -24.69 34.79
C LEU A 614 -5.35 -23.32 34.95
N TRP A 615 -6.08 -22.23 34.74
CA TRP A 615 -5.55 -20.88 34.87
C TRP A 615 -5.22 -20.53 36.32
N LYS A 616 -6.04 -20.94 37.29
CA LYS A 616 -5.76 -20.75 38.72
C LYS A 616 -4.47 -21.43 39.15
N ARG A 617 -4.19 -22.63 38.66
CA ARG A 617 -2.91 -23.33 38.91
C ARG A 617 -1.70 -22.55 38.42
N LYS A 618 -1.84 -21.79 37.33
CA LYS A 618 -0.78 -20.93 36.81
C LYS A 618 -0.32 -19.86 37.81
N LYS A 619 -1.19 -19.47 38.76
CA LYS A 619 -0.95 -18.37 39.71
C LYS A 619 -0.53 -17.08 39.01
N SER A 620 -1.18 -16.77 37.88
CA SER A 620 -0.96 -15.53 37.13
C SER A 620 -1.45 -14.33 37.93
N THR A 621 -0.89 -13.15 37.63
CA THR A 621 -1.39 -11.87 38.16
C THR A 621 -2.72 -11.46 37.55
N LEU A 622 -3.09 -12.01 36.38
CA LEU A 622 -4.42 -11.83 35.81
C LEU A 622 -5.37 -12.82 36.47
N ALA A 623 -6.30 -12.31 37.28
CA ALA A 623 -7.37 -13.11 37.86
C ALA A 623 -8.24 -13.72 36.76
N TRP A 624 -8.76 -14.93 37.01
CA TRP A 624 -9.69 -15.54 36.09
C TRP A 624 -11.00 -14.74 36.02
N PHE A 625 -11.57 -14.69 34.83
CA PHE A 625 -12.93 -14.20 34.59
C PHE A 625 -13.58 -15.07 33.52
N LYS A 626 -14.90 -15.25 33.62
CA LYS A 626 -15.65 -15.94 32.58
C LYS A 626 -15.61 -15.12 31.28
N PRO A 627 -15.10 -15.67 30.16
CA PRO A 627 -14.92 -14.88 28.94
C PRO A 627 -16.24 -14.45 28.29
N THR A 628 -16.32 -13.18 27.89
CA THR A 628 -17.37 -12.69 26.99
C THR A 628 -16.99 -12.97 25.52
N LEU A 629 -17.90 -12.73 24.57
CA LEU A 629 -17.57 -12.86 23.15
C LEU A 629 -16.43 -11.92 22.73
N GLY A 630 -16.36 -10.72 23.30
CA GLY A 630 -15.28 -9.77 23.05
C GLY A 630 -13.93 -10.29 23.56
N ASP A 631 -13.91 -10.91 24.75
CA ASP A 631 -12.71 -11.52 25.32
C ASP A 631 -12.22 -12.72 24.49
N ILE A 632 -13.15 -13.55 24.00
CA ILE A 632 -12.83 -14.71 23.15
C ILE A 632 -12.22 -14.25 21.82
N LEU A 633 -12.85 -13.28 21.17
CA LEU A 633 -12.34 -12.74 19.91
C LEU A 633 -11.02 -11.98 20.11
N GLY A 634 -10.91 -11.22 21.19
CA GLY A 634 -9.73 -10.44 21.56
C GLY A 634 -8.60 -11.24 22.21
N CYS A 635 -8.76 -12.57 22.39
CA CYS A 635 -7.79 -13.37 23.14
C CYS A 635 -6.37 -13.30 22.54
N SER A 636 -6.26 -13.14 21.23
CA SER A 636 -5.00 -12.97 20.49
C SER A 636 -4.22 -11.71 20.88
N LEU A 637 -4.90 -10.73 21.47
CA LEU A 637 -4.38 -9.42 21.89
C LEU A 637 -4.03 -9.37 23.38
N ALA A 638 -4.06 -10.49 24.09
CA ALA A 638 -3.67 -10.55 25.49
C ALA A 638 -2.28 -9.91 25.74
N LYS A 639 -2.21 -9.06 26.75
CA LYS A 639 -1.01 -8.32 27.18
C LYS A 639 -0.90 -8.32 28.70
N ILE A 640 -0.61 -9.48 29.27
CA ILE A 640 -0.32 -9.68 30.69
C ILE A 640 1.11 -9.24 30.96
N THR A 641 1.30 -8.30 31.89
CA THR A 641 2.60 -7.72 32.23
C THR A 641 2.96 -7.99 33.69
N ASN A 642 4.25 -8.14 33.98
CA ASN A 642 4.72 -8.27 35.35
C ASN A 642 4.55 -6.92 36.07
N PRO A 643 3.84 -6.87 37.22
CA PRO A 643 3.61 -5.63 37.96
C PRO A 643 4.88 -4.86 38.36
N LYS A 644 6.00 -5.57 38.58
CA LYS A 644 7.26 -4.98 39.06
C LYS A 644 8.02 -4.21 37.98
N ASN A 645 7.90 -4.60 36.70
CA ASN A 645 8.72 -4.03 35.63
C ASN A 645 7.95 -3.72 34.34
N GLY A 646 6.64 -3.95 34.31
CA GLY A 646 5.78 -3.70 33.14
C GLY A 646 6.06 -4.60 31.93
N LYS A 647 6.98 -5.57 32.02
CA LYS A 647 7.36 -6.41 30.88
C LYS A 647 6.32 -7.51 30.64
N PRO A 648 5.98 -7.83 29.37
CA PRO A 648 5.06 -8.91 29.06
C PRO A 648 5.51 -10.27 29.61
N VAL A 649 4.61 -10.96 30.32
CA VAL A 649 4.85 -12.32 30.82
C VAL A 649 4.57 -13.31 29.69
N THR A 650 5.58 -13.55 28.86
CA THR A 650 5.46 -14.31 27.61
C THR A 650 4.77 -15.68 27.73
N GLY A 651 5.04 -16.44 28.80
CA GLY A 651 4.42 -17.74 29.05
C GLY A 651 2.93 -17.65 29.35
N GLU A 652 2.52 -16.72 30.21
CA GLU A 652 1.12 -16.49 30.58
C GLU A 652 0.30 -15.98 29.40
N ASN A 653 0.81 -15.00 28.66
CA ASN A 653 0.16 -14.50 27.45
C ASN A 653 -0.09 -15.60 26.42
N ARG A 654 0.89 -16.50 26.25
CA ARG A 654 0.78 -17.64 25.34
C ARG A 654 -0.25 -18.65 25.84
N LEU A 655 -0.20 -19.00 27.13
CA LEU A 655 -1.14 -19.93 27.73
C LEU A 655 -2.59 -19.40 27.65
N TRP A 656 -2.80 -18.12 27.98
CA TRP A 656 -4.11 -17.47 27.88
C TRP A 656 -4.69 -17.57 26.47
N ARG A 657 -3.90 -17.21 25.45
CA ARG A 657 -4.30 -17.36 24.04
C ARG A 657 -4.76 -18.77 23.72
N ILE A 658 -3.98 -19.77 24.12
CA ILE A 658 -4.28 -21.19 23.85
C ILE A 658 -5.57 -21.60 24.56
N ILE A 659 -5.66 -21.39 25.87
CA ILE A 659 -6.80 -21.82 26.68
C ILE A 659 -8.10 -21.22 26.17
N ILE A 660 -8.15 -19.90 25.97
CA ILE A 660 -9.39 -19.22 25.56
C ILE A 660 -9.83 -19.66 24.17
N ALA A 661 -8.91 -19.71 23.21
CA ALA A 661 -9.27 -19.97 21.83
C ALA A 661 -9.64 -21.45 21.57
N GLU A 662 -8.89 -22.39 22.15
CA GLU A 662 -9.18 -23.83 22.03
C GLU A 662 -10.47 -24.20 22.78
N SER A 663 -10.69 -23.64 23.97
CA SER A 663 -11.92 -23.88 24.75
C SER A 663 -13.16 -23.34 24.02
N ALA A 664 -13.11 -22.11 23.49
CA ALA A 664 -14.22 -21.55 22.71
C ALA A 664 -14.52 -22.39 21.45
N HIS A 665 -13.49 -22.86 20.75
CA HIS A 665 -13.66 -23.73 19.59
C HIS A 665 -14.25 -25.10 19.98
N LEU A 666 -13.86 -25.67 21.12
CA LEU A 666 -14.45 -26.92 21.62
C LEU A 666 -15.92 -26.73 21.99
N ILE A 667 -16.29 -25.63 22.65
CA ILE A 667 -17.69 -25.30 22.96
C ILE A 667 -18.51 -25.22 21.67
N TRP A 668 -18.01 -24.47 20.69
CA TRP A 668 -18.67 -24.31 19.39
C TRP A 668 -18.88 -25.65 18.67
N THR A 669 -17.83 -26.48 18.59
CA THR A 669 -17.91 -27.78 17.91
C THR A 669 -18.81 -28.76 18.63
N THR A 670 -18.83 -28.74 19.96
CA THR A 670 -19.75 -29.53 20.79
C THR A 670 -21.20 -29.13 20.53
N ARG A 671 -21.51 -27.82 20.51
CA ARG A 671 -22.84 -27.32 20.15
C ARG A 671 -23.23 -27.75 18.73
N CYS A 672 -22.30 -27.69 17.77
CA CYS A 672 -22.57 -28.16 16.41
C CYS A 672 -22.91 -29.66 16.37
N GLN A 673 -22.17 -30.50 17.09
CA GLN A 673 -22.46 -31.94 17.19
C GLN A 673 -23.86 -32.18 17.77
N ARG A 674 -24.21 -31.48 18.85
CA ARG A 674 -25.54 -31.57 19.47
C ARG A 674 -26.65 -31.19 18.48
N VAL A 675 -26.58 -30.00 17.90
CA VAL A 675 -27.68 -29.41 17.10
C VAL A 675 -27.79 -30.02 15.71
N ILE A 676 -26.68 -30.48 15.11
CA ILE A 676 -26.65 -30.88 13.69
C ILE A 676 -26.50 -32.39 13.51
N THR A 677 -25.76 -33.08 14.37
CA THR A 677 -25.37 -34.48 14.16
C THR A 677 -26.12 -35.45 15.06
N ASN A 678 -26.33 -35.09 16.32
CA ASN A 678 -26.81 -36.00 17.35
C ASN A 678 -28.26 -35.71 17.79
N GLU A 679 -29.07 -35.08 16.94
CA GLU A 679 -30.51 -34.86 17.18
C GLU A 679 -30.82 -34.23 18.55
N GLY A 680 -29.98 -33.32 19.04
CA GLY A 680 -30.16 -32.64 20.32
C GLY A 680 -29.55 -33.34 21.54
N ARG A 681 -28.93 -34.53 21.39
CA ARG A 681 -28.30 -35.24 22.52
C ARG A 681 -27.23 -34.40 23.22
N HIS A 682 -27.41 -34.21 24.53
CA HIS A 682 -26.45 -33.53 25.38
C HIS A 682 -25.26 -34.44 25.73
N PRO A 683 -24.01 -33.93 25.65
CA PRO A 683 -22.83 -34.67 26.11
C PRO A 683 -22.82 -34.74 27.64
N SER A 684 -22.26 -35.83 28.21
CA SER A 684 -22.10 -35.93 29.66
C SER A 684 -20.97 -35.02 30.18
N LYS A 685 -20.98 -34.70 31.49
CA LYS A 685 -19.90 -33.96 32.15
C LYS A 685 -18.54 -34.65 31.94
N SER A 686 -18.50 -35.97 32.11
CA SER A 686 -17.29 -36.78 31.91
C SER A 686 -16.79 -36.77 30.46
N GLU A 687 -17.70 -36.81 29.47
CA GLU A 687 -17.32 -36.74 28.06
C GLU A 687 -16.65 -35.40 27.73
N LEU A 688 -17.21 -34.28 28.22
CA LEU A 688 -16.65 -32.95 28.02
C LEU A 688 -15.29 -32.77 28.71
N GLN A 689 -15.17 -33.24 29.95
CA GLN A 689 -13.92 -33.22 30.71
C GLN A 689 -12.83 -34.00 29.96
N ASN A 690 -13.13 -35.19 29.48
CA ASN A 690 -12.19 -36.02 28.73
C ASN A 690 -11.79 -35.37 27.40
N LYS A 691 -12.75 -34.80 26.64
CA LYS A 691 -12.47 -34.08 25.39
C LYS A 691 -11.56 -32.88 25.62
N TRP A 692 -11.85 -32.05 26.63
CA TRP A 692 -11.07 -30.85 26.92
C TRP A 692 -9.66 -31.20 27.44
N THR A 693 -9.56 -32.16 28.35
CA THR A 693 -8.29 -32.65 28.90
C THR A 693 -7.41 -33.21 27.79
N LYS A 694 -7.98 -34.04 26.92
CA LYS A 694 -7.27 -34.58 25.75
C LYS A 694 -6.78 -33.46 24.84
N MET A 695 -7.62 -32.49 24.50
CA MET A 695 -7.25 -31.34 23.66
C MET A 695 -6.07 -30.55 24.25
N MET A 696 -6.06 -30.29 25.55
CA MET A 696 -4.97 -29.57 26.22
C MET A 696 -3.67 -30.40 26.27
N ASN A 697 -3.77 -31.71 26.54
CA ASN A 697 -2.62 -32.62 26.54
C ASN A 697 -2.03 -32.81 25.13
N ASP A 698 -2.86 -32.99 24.10
CA ASP A 698 -2.42 -33.05 22.70
C ASP A 698 -1.68 -31.77 22.32
N ARG A 699 -2.15 -30.62 22.83
CA ARG A 699 -1.52 -29.32 22.58
C ARG A 699 -0.16 -29.18 23.29
N LEU A 700 -0.08 -29.59 24.55
CA LEU A 700 1.16 -29.66 25.31
C LEU A 700 2.20 -30.55 24.60
N GLU A 701 1.79 -31.75 24.19
CA GLU A 701 2.66 -32.69 23.50
C GLU A 701 3.15 -32.14 22.16
N LEU A 702 2.27 -31.49 21.39
CA LEU A 702 2.66 -30.81 20.16
C LEU A 702 3.69 -29.72 20.42
N ASP A 703 3.51 -28.90 21.45
CA ASP A 703 4.49 -27.87 21.82
C ASP A 703 5.85 -28.46 22.16
N CYS A 704 5.89 -29.58 22.89
CA CYS A 704 7.13 -30.31 23.18
C CYS A 704 7.81 -30.81 21.91
N ARG A 705 7.07 -31.48 21.02
CA ARG A 705 7.60 -31.97 19.73
C ARG A 705 8.13 -30.84 18.85
N LEU A 706 7.47 -29.68 18.89
CA LEU A 706 7.89 -28.48 18.15
C LEU A 706 9.14 -27.82 18.72
N THR A 707 9.68 -28.26 19.86
CA THR A 707 11.00 -27.80 20.36
C THR A 707 12.19 -28.46 19.66
N ASN A 708 11.94 -29.47 18.82
CA ASN A 708 13.01 -30.23 18.17
C ASN A 708 13.85 -29.35 17.24
N LEU A 709 15.18 -29.34 17.46
CA LEU A 709 16.14 -28.55 16.70
C LEU A 709 16.16 -28.89 15.19
N LYS A 710 15.76 -30.10 14.80
CA LYS A 710 15.62 -30.50 13.38
C LYS A 710 14.62 -29.65 12.60
N LEU A 711 13.73 -28.93 13.28
CA LEU A 711 12.76 -28.00 12.66
C LEU A 711 13.39 -26.64 12.31
N GLY A 712 14.66 -26.40 12.66
CA GLY A 712 15.39 -25.17 12.33
C GLY A 712 14.66 -23.93 12.82
N THR A 713 14.43 -22.97 11.92
CA THR A 713 13.73 -21.70 12.23
C THR A 713 12.25 -21.87 12.61
N LYS A 714 11.67 -23.06 12.40
CA LYS A 714 10.29 -23.38 12.80
C LYS A 714 10.19 -23.94 14.22
N ALA A 715 11.31 -24.25 14.86
CA ALA A 715 11.33 -24.76 16.23
C ALA A 715 10.82 -23.71 17.23
N ILE A 716 10.03 -24.14 18.21
CA ILE A 716 9.63 -23.32 19.34
C ILE A 716 10.74 -23.36 20.39
N PRO A 717 11.20 -22.22 20.92
CA PRO A 717 12.20 -22.22 21.98
C PRO A 717 11.72 -23.02 23.21
N LYS A 718 12.51 -23.98 23.69
CA LYS A 718 12.21 -24.78 24.90
C LYS A 718 11.81 -23.92 26.10
N LYS A 719 12.56 -22.84 26.34
CA LYS A 719 12.27 -21.87 27.41
C LYS A 719 10.85 -21.28 27.33
N LEU A 720 10.32 -21.08 26.12
CA LEU A 720 8.96 -20.57 25.94
C LEU A 720 7.91 -21.63 26.29
N VAL A 721 8.12 -22.89 25.87
CA VAL A 721 7.23 -24.02 26.19
C VAL A 721 7.19 -24.23 27.71
N LEU A 722 8.36 -24.33 28.35
CA LEU A 722 8.47 -24.44 29.80
C LEU A 722 7.73 -23.29 30.51
N ARG A 723 7.97 -22.03 30.11
CA ARG A 723 7.24 -20.88 30.69
C ARG A 723 5.74 -20.91 30.44
N THR A 724 5.28 -21.47 29.33
CA THR A 724 3.85 -21.58 29.00
C THR A 724 3.16 -22.52 29.98
N TRP A 725 3.71 -23.71 30.17
CA TRP A 725 3.06 -24.80 30.91
C TRP A 725 3.52 -24.95 32.36
N LYS A 726 4.56 -24.21 32.78
CA LYS A 726 5.00 -24.20 34.18
C LYS A 726 3.85 -23.83 35.13
N GLY A 727 3.69 -24.59 36.20
CA GLY A 727 2.62 -24.48 37.18
C GLY A 727 1.28 -25.05 36.73
N THR A 728 1.25 -25.88 35.68
CA THR A 728 -0.01 -26.43 35.15
C THR A 728 -0.02 -27.96 35.03
N LEU A 729 1.14 -28.59 35.23
CA LEU A 729 1.31 -30.03 35.09
C LEU A 729 1.01 -30.74 36.41
N THR A 730 0.54 -31.98 36.34
CA THR A 730 0.38 -32.83 37.52
C THR A 730 1.76 -33.27 38.01
N ASN A 731 1.97 -33.35 39.32
CA ASN A 731 3.25 -33.73 39.94
C ASN A 731 4.47 -32.99 39.35
N GLU A 732 4.31 -31.69 39.05
CA GLU A 732 5.37 -30.92 38.38
C GLU A 732 6.68 -30.85 39.20
N GLU A 733 6.59 -30.98 40.53
CA GLU A 733 7.73 -31.02 41.45
C GLU A 733 8.64 -32.25 41.22
N GLU A 734 8.10 -33.33 40.65
CA GLU A 734 8.84 -34.56 40.33
C GLU A 734 9.48 -34.52 38.92
N LEU A 735 9.21 -33.47 38.14
CA LEU A 735 9.71 -33.33 36.77
C LEU A 735 11.08 -32.66 36.73
N PRO A 736 11.97 -33.05 35.79
CA PRO A 736 13.23 -32.35 35.59
C PRO A 736 13.00 -30.91 35.11
N ASN A 737 13.97 -30.04 35.37
CA ASN A 737 13.95 -28.63 34.96
C ASN A 737 13.65 -28.43 33.45
N ASP A 738 14.07 -29.37 32.60
CA ASP A 738 13.66 -29.47 31.20
C ASP A 738 12.95 -30.80 30.93
N TRP A 739 11.63 -30.82 31.12
CA TRP A 739 10.79 -31.97 30.80
C TRP A 739 10.40 -32.06 29.30
N THR A 740 10.82 -31.11 28.45
CA THR A 740 10.45 -31.12 27.02
C THR A 740 11.16 -32.20 26.19
N ALA A 741 12.17 -32.87 26.75
CA ALA A 741 13.04 -33.82 26.05
C ALA A 741 12.79 -35.30 26.37
N LYS A 742 11.92 -35.64 27.35
CA LYS A 742 11.66 -37.05 27.71
C LYS A 742 10.80 -37.74 26.65
N SER A 743 11.27 -38.89 26.17
CA SER A 743 10.64 -39.75 25.15
C SER A 743 9.68 -40.81 25.70
N GLY A 744 9.25 -40.70 26.96
CA GLY A 744 8.29 -41.61 27.59
C GLY A 744 7.35 -40.87 28.54
N GLY A 745 6.04 -41.04 28.34
CA GLY A 745 4.94 -40.61 29.20
C GLY A 745 5.08 -39.22 29.84
N LEU A 746 4.72 -38.16 29.11
CA LEU A 746 4.53 -36.84 29.72
C LEU A 746 3.43 -36.92 30.78
N VAL A 747 3.68 -36.38 31.97
CA VAL A 747 2.66 -36.19 32.98
C VAL A 747 1.68 -35.14 32.45
N GLY A 748 0.49 -35.58 32.08
CA GLY A 748 -0.54 -34.70 31.51
C GLY A 748 -1.08 -33.70 32.53
N ILE A 749 -1.88 -32.77 32.04
CA ILE A 749 -2.73 -31.91 32.85
C ILE A 749 -3.85 -32.79 33.43
N ALA A 750 -3.84 -33.06 34.73
CA ALA A 750 -4.93 -33.74 35.42
C ALA A 750 -5.96 -32.70 35.88
N VAL A 751 -7.21 -32.90 35.51
CA VAL A 751 -8.34 -32.15 36.06
C VAL A 751 -8.80 -32.88 37.32
N GLU A 752 -8.93 -32.18 38.45
CA GLU A 752 -9.55 -32.72 39.67
C GLU A 752 -10.96 -33.21 39.34
N ARG A 753 -11.21 -34.51 39.58
CA ARG A 753 -12.56 -35.06 39.55
C ARG A 753 -13.24 -34.62 40.83
N GLU A 754 -14.30 -33.83 40.73
CA GLU A 754 -15.27 -33.76 41.83
C GLU A 754 -15.84 -35.17 41.99
N GLU A 755 -15.49 -35.84 43.07
CA GLU A 755 -16.16 -37.07 43.49
C GLU A 755 -17.61 -36.70 43.80
N GLU A 756 -18.54 -37.13 42.94
CA GLU A 756 -19.95 -37.21 43.30
C GLU A 756 -20.05 -38.28 44.39
N GLY A 757 -20.03 -37.84 45.65
CA GLY A 757 -20.39 -38.65 46.80
C GLY A 757 -21.83 -39.09 46.66
N PHE A 758 -22.04 -40.33 46.21
CA PHE A 758 -23.27 -41.05 46.45
C PHE A 758 -23.27 -41.47 47.93
N GLY A 759 -23.97 -40.69 48.75
CA GLY A 759 -24.60 -41.16 49.98
C GLY A 759 -25.98 -41.72 49.67
#